data_AF-A0A2A7AQL9-F1
#
_entry.id   AF-A0A2A7AQL9-F1
#
_cell.length_a   1.000
_cell.length_b   1.000
_cell.length_c   1.000
_cell.angle_alpha   90.00
_cell.angle_beta   90.00
_cell.angle_gamma   90.00
#
_symmetry.space_group_name_H-M   'P 1'
#
loop_
_entity.id
_entity.type
_entity.pdbx_description
1 polymer ?
#
loop_
_entity_poly.entity_id
_entity_poly.type
_entity_poly.pdbx_seq_one_letter_code
_entity_poly.pdbx_strand_id
1 'polypeptide(L)'
;MMDILLQLVGLLPAPGQLFVCIFLGFLAYSYLLYGKRLKEIVTHPRNRFQSWLFAALFVLVLLLSLIPRTLPSLPAWLAQPQEFVIRGHKFQTTTCGLLQTASLTLFFVSCIWYLRSCKGPSFAADRYLQTYRQLLQEGAFLEAKQLEQPMPWFFLTKADKNAYRLLKMSYERHSGRYQETVRTGAEIQPELLYPEEQKQYYIHLAAAYIGLGALTRAQQALRSLESVPAKTPPQNDAEYWNLKCALANADGDLEEMEHCARTGLACAKETEHLEKCCLDNNLGRVYSLQNDTVNEQQYLKWAKRELRQIEEPPMDLANNIYGNLLLSLVRSDPEGPEINPLREEYESLVEGTGKIENYIQYQNVLIEMFRQCGINEYCQVILTGYRRIMKELERRDGDAVTCERAAIQVSTLRMLVNGNFYVEKIYKQILHDFDAYKDLPSQNVLKLYKELYCLIEQMVPPCFLQFEAIYHSIRQYLQKEGLPAVEVILTGLSEYDMAGYLYWMQVKEFILRVTYGTAFYSHAEPLYRAVVQRCHAEGRYLSEMQERMLWLDSLCSSENWGPDQEKPPLLLQNPELLEEADVLYQKYRVWPEAIEFSLLLSGIYLLLGNQERSRQLLQDFLDSRVDIHIFAAWLRMRYYHLLQEHGMPDKIDYADFQRVDSAAQVSMQMKDHRLANAVSE
;
A
#
# COMPACT_ATOMS: atom_id res chain seq x y z
N MET A 1 17.21 11.46 50.79
CA MET A 1 17.07 9.99 50.68
C MET A 1 18.39 9.29 51.03
N MET A 2 19.52 9.69 50.44
CA MET A 2 20.84 9.12 50.76
C MET A 2 21.21 9.29 52.25
N ASP A 3 20.98 10.47 52.84
CA ASP A 3 21.23 10.73 54.27
C ASP A 3 20.32 9.89 55.19
N ILE A 4 19.07 9.65 54.78
CA ILE A 4 18.11 8.81 55.51
C ILE A 4 18.53 7.34 55.46
N LEU A 5 18.99 6.85 54.31
CA LEU A 5 19.50 5.49 54.15
C LEU A 5 20.79 5.26 54.95
N LEU A 6 21.70 6.23 54.98
CA LEU A 6 22.93 6.17 55.79
C LEU A 6 22.62 6.16 57.30
N GLN A 7 21.63 6.94 57.74
CA GLN A 7 21.14 6.89 59.14
C GLN A 7 20.47 5.54 59.47
N LEU A 8 19.74 4.93 58.53
CA LEU A 8 19.11 3.61 58.68
C LEU A 8 20.12 2.46 58.82
N VAL A 9 21.30 2.53 58.20
CA VAL A 9 22.35 1.50 58.34
C VAL A 9 22.76 1.32 59.82
N GLY A 10 22.88 2.41 60.59
CA GLY A 10 23.19 2.33 62.02
C GLY A 10 22.10 1.63 62.86
N LEU A 11 20.87 1.58 62.35
CA LEU A 11 19.67 1.09 63.04
C LEU A 11 19.20 -0.29 62.59
N LEU A 12 19.92 -0.96 61.69
CA LEU A 12 19.59 -2.30 61.19
C LEU A 12 20.55 -3.37 61.75
N PRO A 13 20.10 -4.63 61.95
CA PRO A 13 20.99 -5.76 62.21
C PRO A 13 21.85 -6.07 60.96
N ALA A 14 22.96 -6.81 61.12
CA ALA A 14 23.91 -7.13 60.04
C ALA A 14 23.29 -7.50 58.67
N PRO A 15 22.24 -8.35 58.57
CA PRO A 15 21.58 -8.62 57.29
C PRO A 15 20.84 -7.40 56.68
N GLY A 16 20.23 -6.56 57.52
CA GLY A 16 19.61 -5.30 57.07
C GLY A 16 20.65 -4.24 56.68
N GLN A 17 21.80 -4.20 57.36
CA GLN A 17 22.93 -3.34 56.97
C GLN A 17 23.48 -3.74 55.61
N LEU A 18 23.69 -5.04 55.39
CA LEU A 18 24.12 -5.59 54.12
C LEU A 18 23.11 -5.25 53.01
N PHE A 19 21.80 -5.38 53.27
CA PHE A 19 20.76 -5.01 52.32
C PHE A 19 20.83 -3.53 51.92
N VAL A 20 20.92 -2.61 52.89
CA VAL A 20 21.00 -1.17 52.60
C VAL A 20 22.29 -0.81 51.84
N CYS A 21 23.43 -1.41 52.20
CA CYS A 21 24.68 -1.24 51.47
C CYS A 21 24.56 -1.72 50.01
N ILE A 22 23.93 -2.86 49.78
CA ILE A 22 23.74 -3.37 48.42
C ILE A 22 22.72 -2.51 47.63
N PHE A 23 21.68 -2.02 48.29
CA PHE A 23 20.73 -1.07 47.67
C PHE A 23 21.40 0.25 47.29
N LEU A 24 22.26 0.79 48.15
CA LEU A 24 23.08 1.96 47.84
C LEU A 24 24.04 1.69 46.68
N GLY A 25 24.65 0.50 46.64
CA GLY A 25 25.44 0.02 45.51
C GLY A 25 24.63 -0.05 44.20
N PHE A 26 23.40 -0.55 44.26
CA PHE A 26 22.47 -0.60 43.13
C PHE A 26 22.09 0.81 42.63
N LEU A 27 21.79 1.74 43.54
CA LEU A 27 21.50 3.13 43.18
C LEU A 27 22.71 3.82 42.54
N ALA A 28 23.90 3.62 43.11
CA ALA A 28 25.15 4.15 42.56
C ALA A 28 25.45 3.56 41.17
N TYR A 29 25.28 2.24 41.00
CA TYR A 29 25.44 1.56 39.71
C TYR A 29 24.42 2.03 38.67
N SER A 30 23.17 2.22 39.08
CA SER A 30 22.12 2.78 38.21
C SER A 30 22.43 4.22 37.81
N TYR A 31 22.90 5.05 38.75
CA TYR A 31 23.33 6.41 38.46
C TYR A 31 24.55 6.44 37.52
N LEU A 32 25.50 5.52 37.67
CA LEU A 32 26.63 5.36 36.74
C LEU A 32 26.17 4.96 35.33
N LEU A 33 25.21 4.04 35.23
CA LEU A 33 24.70 3.55 33.95
C LEU A 33 23.84 4.57 33.21
N TYR A 34 23.00 5.32 33.92
CA TYR A 34 21.96 6.16 33.31
C TYR A 34 22.17 7.65 33.52
N GLY A 35 23.08 8.05 34.42
CA GLY A 35 23.39 9.43 34.73
C GLY A 35 22.14 10.28 34.96
N LYS A 36 22.05 11.42 34.26
CA LYS A 36 20.92 12.35 34.31
C LYS A 36 19.60 11.75 33.80
N ARG A 37 19.64 10.70 32.96
CA ARG A 37 18.45 10.04 32.40
C ARG A 37 17.77 9.06 33.38
N LEU A 38 18.40 8.74 34.51
CA LEU A 38 17.80 7.86 35.51
C LEU A 38 16.44 8.37 35.98
N LYS A 39 16.32 9.69 36.19
CA LYS A 39 15.06 10.33 36.58
C LYS A 39 13.99 10.11 35.51
N GLU A 40 14.31 10.42 34.25
CA GLU A 40 13.40 10.25 33.11
C GLU A 40 12.91 8.81 32.99
N ILE A 41 13.83 7.84 33.08
CA ILE A 41 13.53 6.40 33.01
C ILE A 41 12.59 5.97 34.13
N VAL A 42 12.86 6.36 35.37
CA VAL A 42 12.03 5.99 36.54
C VAL A 42 10.67 6.68 36.48
N THR A 43 10.59 7.91 35.98
CA THR A 43 9.33 8.65 35.88
C THR A 43 8.52 8.31 34.63
N HIS A 44 9.10 7.59 33.67
CA HIS A 44 8.46 7.27 32.40
C HIS A 44 7.17 6.47 32.63
N PRO A 45 6.04 6.83 31.98
CA PRO A 45 4.75 6.15 32.16
C PRO A 45 4.82 4.63 31.98
N ARG A 46 5.68 4.15 31.07
CA ARG A 46 5.94 2.73 30.82
C ARG A 46 6.42 1.97 32.07
N ASN A 47 7.26 2.59 32.88
CA ASN A 47 7.98 1.93 33.95
C ASN A 47 7.28 2.09 35.31
N ARG A 48 6.26 2.95 35.42
CA ARG A 48 5.56 3.27 36.68
C ARG A 48 5.23 2.04 37.50
N PHE A 49 4.52 1.05 36.94
CA PHE A 49 4.15 -0.17 37.67
C PHE A 49 5.37 -0.91 38.23
N GLN A 50 6.44 -1.02 37.44
CA GLN A 50 7.65 -1.69 37.87
C GLN A 50 8.39 -0.87 38.93
N SER A 51 8.36 0.47 38.85
CA SER A 51 8.90 1.36 39.89
C SER A 51 8.11 1.24 41.20
N TRP A 52 6.78 1.11 41.13
CA TRP A 52 5.92 0.85 42.30
C TRP A 52 6.19 -0.52 42.91
N LEU A 53 6.26 -1.57 42.10
CA LEU A 53 6.58 -2.93 42.54
C LEU A 53 7.97 -2.98 43.20
N PHE A 54 8.95 -2.32 42.59
CA PHE A 54 10.30 -2.18 43.14
C PHE A 54 10.29 -1.48 44.50
N ALA A 55 9.56 -0.37 44.63
CA ALA A 55 9.41 0.35 45.90
C ALA A 55 8.70 -0.51 46.96
N ALA A 56 7.66 -1.23 46.59
CA ALA A 56 6.93 -2.12 47.50
C ALA A 56 7.80 -3.28 48.01
N LEU A 57 8.59 -3.92 47.13
CA LEU A 57 9.53 -4.97 47.51
C LEU A 57 10.65 -4.43 48.40
N PHE A 58 11.16 -3.23 48.12
CA PHE A 58 12.14 -2.56 48.99
C PHE A 58 11.60 -2.36 50.40
N VAL A 59 10.37 -1.83 50.52
CA VAL A 59 9.70 -1.63 51.83
C VAL A 59 9.45 -2.97 52.53
N LEU A 60 9.03 -4.00 51.80
CA LEU A 60 8.80 -5.34 52.36
C LEU A 60 10.08 -5.94 52.96
N VAL A 61 11.21 -5.87 52.23
CA VAL A 61 12.51 -6.37 52.74
C VAL A 61 12.97 -5.57 53.95
N LEU A 62 12.77 -4.24 53.93
CA LEU A 62 13.12 -3.36 55.05
C LEU A 62 12.27 -3.69 56.30
N LEU A 63 10.96 -3.91 56.16
CA LEU A 63 10.08 -4.34 57.24
C LEU A 63 10.49 -5.71 57.80
N LEU A 64 10.71 -6.72 56.94
CA LEU A 64 11.15 -8.06 57.34
C LEU A 64 12.50 -8.04 58.08
N SER A 65 13.37 -7.09 57.76
CA SER A 65 14.67 -6.91 58.41
C SER A 65 14.57 -6.22 59.79
N LEU A 66 13.47 -5.51 60.06
CA LEU A 66 13.21 -4.81 61.33
C LEU A 66 12.46 -5.67 62.36
N ILE A 67 11.67 -6.66 61.92
CA ILE A 67 10.90 -7.59 62.78
C ILE A 67 11.73 -8.18 63.94
N PRO A 68 12.98 -8.65 63.76
CA PRO A 68 13.77 -9.23 64.85
C PRO A 68 14.17 -8.23 65.95
N ARG A 69 14.06 -6.91 65.70
CA ARG A 69 14.47 -5.85 66.62
C ARG A 69 13.29 -5.19 67.33
N THR A 70 12.10 -5.20 66.71
CA THR A 70 10.91 -4.51 67.21
C THR A 70 10.00 -5.41 68.05
N LEU A 71 10.11 -6.73 67.93
CA LEU A 71 9.33 -7.69 68.70
C LEU A 71 10.18 -8.29 69.83
N PRO A 72 9.72 -8.25 71.09
CA PRO A 72 10.43 -8.84 72.23
C PRO A 72 10.56 -10.37 72.15
N SER A 73 9.71 -11.03 71.35
CA SER A 73 9.87 -12.43 70.91
C SER A 73 9.22 -12.62 69.54
N LEU A 74 9.83 -13.43 68.67
CA LEU A 74 9.25 -13.80 67.38
C LEU A 74 8.00 -14.67 67.61
N PRO A 75 6.89 -14.45 66.89
CA PRO A 75 5.75 -15.36 66.90
C PRO A 75 6.21 -16.80 66.64
N ALA A 76 5.62 -17.78 67.32
CA ALA A 76 6.07 -19.17 67.31
C ALA A 76 6.25 -19.75 65.89
N TRP A 77 5.37 -19.39 64.95
CA TRP A 77 5.43 -19.83 63.56
C TRP A 77 6.61 -19.20 62.76
N LEU A 78 7.07 -18.01 63.13
CA LEU A 78 8.23 -17.34 62.53
C LEU A 78 9.57 -17.83 63.09
N ALA A 79 9.56 -18.32 64.33
CA ALA A 79 10.73 -18.89 65.01
C ALA A 79 10.93 -20.39 64.73
N GLN A 80 10.00 -21.06 64.04
CA GLN A 80 10.11 -22.47 63.70
C GLN A 80 11.39 -22.75 62.88
N PRO A 81 12.21 -23.73 63.29
CA PRO A 81 13.37 -24.14 62.51
C PRO A 81 12.90 -24.87 61.25
N GLN A 82 13.47 -24.48 60.13
CA GLN A 82 13.32 -25.07 58.80
C GLN A 82 14.65 -25.70 58.43
N GLU A 83 14.64 -26.97 58.04
CA GLU A 83 15.82 -27.69 57.56
C GLU A 83 15.64 -28.00 56.07
N PHE A 84 16.64 -27.70 55.26
CA PHE A 84 16.64 -28.01 53.84
C PHE A 84 17.99 -28.53 53.38
N VAL A 85 17.96 -29.45 52.41
CA VAL A 85 19.13 -30.10 51.85
C VAL A 85 19.36 -29.60 50.43
N ILE A 86 20.50 -28.95 50.19
CA ILE A 86 20.91 -28.52 48.84
C ILE A 86 22.21 -29.25 48.51
N ARG A 87 22.20 -30.06 47.44
CA ARG A 87 23.36 -30.85 46.98
C ARG A 87 24.04 -31.67 48.10
N GLY A 88 23.25 -32.28 48.98
CA GLY A 88 23.76 -33.14 50.07
C GLY A 88 24.19 -32.41 51.35
N HIS A 89 24.19 -31.08 51.38
CA HIS A 89 24.48 -30.30 52.59
C HIS A 89 23.19 -29.86 53.29
N LYS A 90 23.14 -30.05 54.61
CA LYS A 90 22.02 -29.64 55.48
C LYS A 90 22.21 -28.19 55.93
N PHE A 91 21.18 -27.38 55.74
CA PHE A 91 21.12 -26.00 56.21
C PHE A 91 19.91 -25.86 57.15
N GLN A 92 20.10 -25.13 58.25
CA GLN A 92 19.04 -24.82 59.21
C GLN A 92 18.86 -23.30 59.30
N THR A 93 17.62 -22.83 59.23
CA THR A 93 17.24 -21.42 59.41
C THR A 93 15.87 -21.34 60.07
N THR A 94 15.44 -20.16 60.51
CA THR A 94 14.06 -19.96 60.98
C THR A 94 13.14 -19.64 59.81
N THR A 95 11.82 -19.85 59.94
CA THR A 95 10.83 -19.38 58.94
C THR A 95 11.04 -17.88 58.61
N CYS A 96 11.37 -17.06 59.61
CA CYS A 96 11.74 -15.65 59.42
C CYS A 96 13.01 -15.48 58.56
N GLY A 97 14.08 -16.22 58.84
CA GLY A 97 15.31 -16.19 58.04
C GLY A 97 15.10 -16.68 56.60
N LEU A 98 14.23 -17.67 56.39
CA LEU A 98 13.85 -18.16 55.07
C LEU A 98 13.05 -17.10 54.28
N LEU A 99 12.10 -16.41 54.92
CA LEU A 99 11.38 -15.29 54.31
C LEU A 99 12.30 -14.09 54.00
N GLN A 100 13.25 -13.78 54.88
CA GLN A 100 14.25 -12.74 54.66
C GLN A 100 15.13 -13.07 53.45
N THR A 101 15.66 -14.29 53.37
CA THR A 101 16.48 -14.73 52.23
C THR A 101 15.68 -14.77 50.93
N ALA A 102 14.48 -15.35 50.94
CA ALA A 102 13.61 -15.39 49.75
C ALA A 102 13.22 -13.98 49.25
N SER A 103 12.85 -13.07 50.15
CA SER A 103 12.51 -11.69 49.81
C SER A 103 13.71 -10.90 49.28
N LEU A 104 14.89 -11.11 49.86
CA LEU A 104 16.15 -10.53 49.38
C LEU A 104 16.47 -11.02 47.96
N THR A 105 16.38 -12.33 47.71
CA THR A 105 16.58 -12.93 46.38
C THR A 105 15.56 -12.39 45.37
N LEU A 106 14.27 -12.32 45.73
CA LEU A 106 13.23 -11.74 44.89
C LEU A 106 13.50 -10.27 44.58
N PHE A 107 13.95 -9.49 45.57
CA PHE A 107 14.34 -8.11 45.38
C PHE A 107 15.50 -8.00 44.38
N PHE A 108 16.56 -8.81 44.52
CA PHE A 108 17.68 -8.82 43.57
C PHE A 108 17.26 -9.17 42.14
N VAL A 109 16.46 -10.22 41.98
CA VAL A 109 15.91 -10.60 40.67
C VAL A 109 15.06 -9.46 40.10
N SER A 110 14.25 -8.81 40.94
CA SER A 110 13.45 -7.65 40.53
C SER A 110 14.29 -6.44 40.14
N CYS A 111 15.42 -6.18 40.82
CA CYS A 111 16.38 -5.12 40.48
C CYS A 111 16.96 -5.32 39.08
N ILE A 112 17.44 -6.54 38.80
CA ILE A 112 18.02 -6.90 37.51
C ILE A 112 16.96 -6.81 36.41
N TRP A 113 15.77 -7.33 36.68
CA TRP A 113 14.65 -7.29 35.76
C TRP A 113 14.17 -5.86 35.47
N TYR A 114 14.07 -5.01 36.49
CA TYR A 114 13.71 -3.59 36.39
C TYR A 114 14.73 -2.80 35.57
N LEU A 115 16.04 -2.96 35.85
CA LEU A 115 17.08 -2.28 35.08
C LEU A 115 17.08 -2.72 33.62
N ARG A 116 16.74 -3.98 33.33
CA ARG A 116 16.66 -4.48 31.96
C ARG A 116 15.43 -3.96 31.23
N SER A 117 14.25 -4.00 31.85
CA SER A 117 13.00 -3.49 31.26
C SER A 117 13.05 -1.98 30.98
N CYS A 118 13.85 -1.24 31.75
CA CYS A 118 14.16 0.16 31.50
C CYS A 118 14.99 0.37 30.22
N LYS A 119 15.86 -0.58 29.86
CA LYS A 119 16.70 -0.51 28.65
C LYS A 119 16.03 -1.04 27.39
N GLY A 120 15.02 -1.90 27.53
CA GLY A 120 14.37 -2.55 26.39
C GLY A 120 13.68 -3.86 26.79
N PRO A 121 13.39 -4.74 25.83
CA PRO A 121 12.76 -6.02 26.11
C PRO A 121 13.62 -6.91 27.03
N SER A 122 12.95 -7.84 27.72
CA SER A 122 13.52 -8.93 28.51
C SER A 122 14.42 -9.82 27.66
N PHE A 123 15.37 -10.55 28.26
CA PHE A 123 16.37 -11.32 27.50
C PHE A 123 15.77 -12.32 26.51
N ALA A 124 14.73 -13.07 26.92
CA ALA A 124 14.06 -14.02 26.04
C ALA A 124 13.32 -13.33 24.88
N ALA A 125 12.62 -12.22 25.18
CA ALA A 125 11.95 -11.42 24.16
C ALA A 125 12.96 -10.75 23.21
N ASP A 126 14.04 -10.16 23.73
CA ASP A 126 15.07 -9.49 22.93
C ASP A 126 15.76 -10.47 21.97
N ARG A 127 16.10 -11.67 22.45
CA ARG A 127 16.68 -12.73 21.59
C ARG A 127 15.71 -13.15 20.49
N TYR A 128 14.43 -13.34 20.82
CA TYR A 128 13.39 -13.64 19.83
C TYR A 128 13.27 -12.51 18.80
N LEU A 129 13.16 -11.26 19.26
CA LEU A 129 13.02 -10.09 18.40
C LEU A 129 14.26 -9.85 17.52
N GLN A 130 15.47 -10.11 18.02
CA GLN A 130 16.71 -9.95 17.26
C GLN A 130 16.77 -10.85 16.03
N THR A 131 16.33 -12.11 16.16
CA THR A 131 16.23 -13.03 15.02
C THR A 131 15.40 -12.43 13.90
N TYR A 132 14.22 -11.90 14.19
CA TYR A 132 13.36 -11.32 13.15
C TYR A 132 13.78 -9.92 12.72
N ARG A 133 14.40 -9.12 13.59
CA ARG A 133 15.00 -7.84 13.17
C ARG A 133 16.08 -8.05 12.13
N GLN A 134 16.92 -9.07 12.32
CA GLN A 134 17.95 -9.43 11.38
C GLN A 134 17.35 -9.85 10.03
N LEU A 135 16.36 -10.75 10.05
CA LEU A 135 15.64 -11.14 8.82
C LEU A 135 15.01 -9.95 8.09
N LEU A 136 14.41 -9.00 8.83
CA LEU A 136 13.84 -7.79 8.21
C LEU A 136 14.91 -6.83 7.68
N GLN A 137 16.06 -6.73 8.34
CA GLN A 137 17.20 -5.91 7.87
C GLN A 137 17.87 -6.51 6.62
N GLU A 138 17.90 -7.84 6.52
CA GLU A 138 18.42 -8.58 5.38
C GLU A 138 17.42 -8.65 4.21
N GLY A 139 16.21 -8.10 4.36
CA GLY A 139 15.18 -8.14 3.33
C GLY A 139 14.42 -9.47 3.25
N ALA A 140 14.76 -10.46 4.06
CA ALA A 140 14.16 -11.79 4.13
C ALA A 140 12.79 -11.80 4.88
N PHE A 141 11.90 -10.86 4.59
CA PHE A 141 10.62 -10.70 5.30
C PHE A 141 9.70 -11.93 5.15
N LEU A 142 9.79 -12.67 4.05
CA LEU A 142 8.99 -13.89 3.83
C LEU A 142 9.35 -15.03 4.80
N GLU A 143 10.55 -14.99 5.39
CA GLU A 143 11.01 -15.96 6.39
C GLU A 143 10.49 -15.60 7.79
N ALA A 144 10.00 -14.37 7.99
CA ALA A 144 9.48 -13.88 9.26
C ALA A 144 7.99 -14.18 9.50
N LYS A 145 7.38 -15.13 8.77
CA LYS A 145 5.95 -15.52 8.89
C LYS A 145 5.48 -15.82 10.31
N GLN A 146 6.38 -16.19 11.21
CA GLN A 146 6.06 -16.42 12.61
C GLN A 146 5.57 -15.16 13.34
N LEU A 147 5.78 -13.97 12.78
CA LEU A 147 5.19 -12.71 13.25
C LEU A 147 3.69 -12.57 12.93
N GLU A 148 3.13 -13.42 12.04
CA GLU A 148 1.68 -13.49 11.80
C GLU A 148 0.94 -14.14 12.98
N GLN A 149 1.63 -15.00 13.72
CA GLN A 149 1.06 -15.72 14.86
C GLN A 149 0.77 -14.78 16.05
N PRO A 150 -0.10 -15.17 16.99
CA PRO A 150 -0.32 -14.43 18.22
C PRO A 150 0.98 -14.20 18.99
N MET A 151 1.06 -13.06 19.69
CA MET A 151 2.22 -12.69 20.50
C MET A 151 2.59 -13.83 21.48
N PRO A 152 3.86 -14.25 21.56
CA PRO A 152 4.24 -15.34 22.44
C PRO A 152 3.96 -15.03 23.92
N TRP A 153 3.57 -16.05 24.69
CA TRP A 153 3.13 -15.91 26.08
C TRP A 153 4.18 -15.32 27.04
N PHE A 154 5.48 -15.41 26.67
CA PHE A 154 6.59 -14.91 27.49
C PHE A 154 6.86 -13.40 27.32
N PHE A 155 6.09 -12.68 26.50
CA PHE A 155 6.13 -11.22 26.39
C PHE A 155 5.34 -10.56 27.53
N LEU A 156 5.97 -10.47 28.70
CA LEU A 156 5.30 -10.12 29.95
C LEU A 156 5.22 -8.60 30.19
N THR A 157 6.23 -7.83 29.78
CA THR A 157 6.31 -6.40 30.09
C THR A 157 5.72 -5.51 29.00
N LYS A 158 5.38 -4.26 29.33
CA LYS A 158 5.00 -3.24 28.33
C LYS A 158 6.10 -3.02 27.28
N ALA A 159 7.37 -3.07 27.69
CA ALA A 159 8.51 -2.94 26.79
C ALA A 159 8.58 -4.12 25.80
N ASP A 160 8.38 -5.36 26.28
CA ASP A 160 8.30 -6.55 25.41
C ASP A 160 7.19 -6.39 24.38
N LYS A 161 5.98 -6.09 24.85
CA LYS A 161 4.78 -5.99 24.01
C LYS A 161 4.91 -4.91 22.95
N ASN A 162 5.41 -3.72 23.32
CA ASN A 162 5.61 -2.63 22.38
C ASN A 162 6.71 -2.96 21.35
N ALA A 163 7.83 -3.55 21.78
CA ALA A 163 8.90 -3.94 20.86
C ALA A 163 8.45 -5.00 19.85
N TYR A 164 7.62 -5.96 20.29
CA TYR A 164 6.99 -6.93 19.38
C TYR A 164 6.04 -6.26 18.40
N ARG A 165 5.15 -5.38 18.87
CA ARG A 165 4.18 -4.71 18.00
C ARG A 165 4.84 -3.79 16.98
N LEU A 166 5.89 -3.05 17.35
CA LEU A 166 6.66 -2.24 16.39
C LEU A 166 7.32 -3.12 15.33
N LEU A 167 7.90 -4.26 15.75
CA LEU A 167 8.48 -5.21 14.80
C LEU A 167 7.43 -5.84 13.88
N LYS A 168 6.26 -6.16 14.44
CA LYS A 168 5.11 -6.69 13.70
C LYS A 168 4.56 -5.67 12.70
N MET A 169 4.42 -4.40 13.10
CA MET A 169 4.06 -3.29 12.20
C MET A 169 5.06 -3.16 11.05
N SER A 170 6.36 -3.23 11.34
CA SER A 170 7.38 -3.22 10.30
C SER A 170 7.18 -4.39 9.33
N TYR A 171 7.03 -5.60 9.84
CA TYR A 171 6.80 -6.78 9.01
C TYR A 171 5.51 -6.69 8.16
N GLU A 172 4.39 -6.29 8.76
CA GLU A 172 3.10 -6.11 8.09
C GLU A 172 3.20 -5.07 6.97
N ARG A 173 3.83 -3.92 7.25
CA ARG A 173 4.08 -2.87 6.26
C ARG A 173 4.91 -3.37 5.08
N HIS A 174 6.04 -4.03 5.35
CA HIS A 174 6.90 -4.56 4.29
C HIS A 174 6.22 -5.69 3.49
N SER A 175 5.22 -6.35 4.08
CA SER A 175 4.39 -7.35 3.42
C SER A 175 3.16 -6.75 2.72
N GLY A 176 3.02 -5.42 2.64
CA GLY A 176 1.87 -4.73 2.03
C GLY A 176 0.56 -4.81 2.84
N ARG A 177 0.60 -5.31 4.07
CA ARG A 177 -0.56 -5.47 4.97
C ARG A 177 -0.80 -4.20 5.79
N TYR A 178 -1.19 -3.14 5.09
CA TYR A 178 -1.33 -1.82 5.70
C TYR A 178 -2.49 -1.71 6.69
N GLN A 179 -3.61 -2.42 6.44
CA GLN A 179 -4.73 -2.43 7.38
C GLN A 179 -4.34 -3.07 8.72
N GLU A 180 -3.60 -4.17 8.67
CA GLU A 180 -3.06 -4.87 9.83
C GLU A 180 -2.06 -3.98 10.58
N THR A 181 -1.20 -3.26 9.85
CA THR A 181 -0.24 -2.32 10.43
C THR A 181 -0.95 -1.25 11.28
N VAL A 182 -2.05 -0.68 10.77
CA VAL A 182 -2.85 0.31 11.51
C VAL A 182 -3.53 -0.32 12.72
N ARG A 183 -4.10 -1.54 12.58
CA ARG A 183 -4.71 -2.28 13.69
C ARG A 183 -3.71 -2.59 14.80
N THR A 184 -2.53 -3.10 14.45
CA THR A 184 -1.43 -3.35 15.39
C THR A 184 -0.98 -2.05 16.06
N GLY A 185 -0.89 -0.95 15.29
CA GLY A 185 -0.57 0.38 15.80
C GLY A 185 -1.59 0.90 16.82
N ALA A 186 -2.89 0.67 16.61
CA ALA A 186 -3.95 1.09 17.54
C ALA A 186 -3.86 0.41 18.92
N GLU A 187 -3.17 -0.73 19.03
CA GLU A 187 -2.90 -1.38 20.32
C GLU A 187 -1.74 -0.76 21.11
N ILE A 188 -1.00 0.17 20.50
CA ILE A 188 0.14 0.86 21.10
C ILE A 188 -0.33 2.22 21.64
N GLN A 189 0.03 2.51 22.89
CA GLN A 189 -0.13 3.85 23.47
C GLN A 189 1.18 4.63 23.24
N PRO A 190 1.22 5.66 22.36
CA PRO A 190 2.45 6.35 21.98
C PRO A 190 3.18 6.99 23.16
N GLU A 191 2.48 7.39 24.22
CA GLU A 191 3.04 7.98 25.44
C GLU A 191 3.83 6.97 26.28
N LEU A 192 3.67 5.67 25.98
CA LEU A 192 4.44 4.60 26.60
C LEU A 192 5.71 4.25 25.82
N LEU A 193 5.92 4.84 24.65
CA LEU A 193 7.10 4.62 23.83
C LEU A 193 8.20 5.64 24.17
N TYR A 194 9.46 5.22 24.09
CA TYR A 194 10.59 6.14 24.08
C TYR A 194 10.71 6.87 22.74
N PRO A 195 11.44 8.00 22.65
CA PRO A 195 11.51 8.80 21.42
C PRO A 195 11.90 8.02 20.16
N GLU A 196 12.87 7.10 20.21
CA GLU A 196 13.22 6.28 19.03
C GLU A 196 12.12 5.27 18.65
N GLU A 197 11.40 4.73 19.65
CA GLU A 197 10.25 3.85 19.42
C GLU A 197 9.08 4.65 18.84
N GLN A 198 8.85 5.89 19.29
CA GLN A 198 7.87 6.82 18.71
C GLN A 198 8.20 7.17 17.27
N LYS A 199 9.48 7.40 16.97
CA LYS A 199 9.96 7.66 15.62
C LYS A 199 9.56 6.52 14.66
N GLN A 200 9.89 5.28 15.03
CA GLN A 200 9.52 4.07 14.26
C GLN A 200 8.01 3.92 14.14
N TYR A 201 7.28 4.10 15.24
CA TYR A 201 5.82 4.01 15.28
C TYR A 201 5.15 4.93 14.25
N TYR A 202 5.51 6.22 14.25
CA TYR A 202 4.89 7.19 13.34
C TYR A 202 5.34 7.00 11.89
N ILE A 203 6.57 6.55 11.63
CA ILE A 203 7.02 6.16 10.29
C ILE A 203 6.18 5.01 9.74
N HIS A 204 5.96 3.95 10.53
CA HIS A 204 5.16 2.80 10.10
C HIS A 204 3.69 3.17 9.89
N LEU A 205 3.10 4.01 10.76
CA LEU A 205 1.75 4.51 10.57
C LEU A 205 1.61 5.39 9.33
N ALA A 206 2.54 6.34 9.13
CA ALA A 206 2.50 7.23 7.97
C ALA A 206 2.57 6.42 6.67
N ALA A 207 3.48 5.45 6.59
CA ALA A 207 3.58 4.54 5.45
C ALA A 207 2.28 3.74 5.22
N ALA A 208 1.69 3.19 6.29
CA ALA A 208 0.44 2.42 6.19
C ALA A 208 -0.74 3.30 5.75
N TYR A 209 -0.87 4.52 6.29
CA TYR A 209 -1.91 5.45 5.87
C TYR A 209 -1.74 5.89 4.42
N ILE A 210 -0.51 6.12 3.95
CA ILE A 210 -0.23 6.37 2.52
C ILE A 210 -0.66 5.17 1.68
N GLY A 211 -0.29 3.94 2.08
CA GLY A 211 -0.66 2.72 1.37
C GLY A 211 -2.18 2.46 1.31
N LEU A 212 -2.94 2.94 2.30
CA LEU A 212 -4.41 2.88 2.31
C LEU A 212 -5.09 4.08 1.61
N GLY A 213 -4.31 5.10 1.23
CA GLY A 213 -4.82 6.34 0.65
C GLY A 213 -5.41 7.35 1.66
N ALA A 214 -5.19 7.17 2.96
CA ALA A 214 -5.65 8.06 4.03
C ALA A 214 -4.65 9.20 4.28
N LEU A 215 -4.50 10.11 3.30
CA LEU A 215 -3.41 11.11 3.26
C LEU A 215 -3.46 12.09 4.44
N THR A 216 -4.66 12.53 4.86
CA THR A 216 -4.82 13.41 6.03
C THR A 216 -4.23 12.78 7.30
N ARG A 217 -4.45 11.48 7.48
CA ARG A 217 -3.92 10.72 8.64
C ARG A 217 -2.41 10.51 8.53
N ALA A 218 -1.90 10.26 7.32
CA ALA A 218 -0.46 10.19 7.08
C ALA A 218 0.24 11.52 7.41
N GLN A 219 -0.31 12.66 6.98
CA GLN A 219 0.19 13.99 7.31
C GLN A 219 0.17 14.23 8.84
N GLN A 220 -0.90 13.83 9.53
CA GLN A 220 -0.98 13.93 11.00
C GLN A 220 0.10 13.08 11.69
N ALA A 221 0.35 11.86 11.19
CA ALA A 221 1.41 11.00 11.71
C ALA A 221 2.80 11.62 11.51
N LEU A 222 3.09 12.22 10.35
CA LEU A 222 4.35 12.92 10.10
C LEU A 222 4.51 14.19 10.95
N ARG A 223 3.44 14.98 11.16
CA ARG A 223 3.49 16.13 12.09
C ARG A 223 3.77 15.68 13.53
N SER A 224 3.18 14.56 13.94
CA SER A 224 3.45 13.97 15.26
C SER A 224 4.90 13.53 15.37
N LEU A 225 5.45 12.91 14.32
CA LEU A 225 6.86 12.51 14.20
C LEU A 225 7.81 13.70 14.32
N GLU A 226 7.53 14.85 13.67
CA GLU A 226 8.33 16.07 13.74
C GLU A 226 8.47 16.62 15.18
N SER A 227 7.49 16.33 16.05
CA SER A 227 7.51 16.75 17.47
C SER A 227 8.29 15.79 18.38
N VAL A 228 8.72 14.63 17.89
CA VAL A 228 9.42 13.61 18.70
C VAL A 228 10.85 14.06 18.99
N PRO A 229 11.28 14.12 20.27
CA PRO A 229 12.65 14.48 20.65
C PRO A 229 13.61 13.29 20.49
N ALA A 230 13.66 12.71 19.29
CA ALA A 230 14.57 11.62 18.94
C ALA A 230 16.02 12.12 18.87
N LYS A 231 16.98 11.21 19.06
CA LYS A 231 18.41 11.48 18.96
C LYS A 231 18.79 11.99 17.57
N THR A 232 18.18 11.41 16.54
CA THR A 232 18.28 11.86 15.16
C THR A 232 16.95 12.46 14.74
N PRO A 233 16.88 13.78 14.49
CA PRO A 233 15.67 14.43 14.00
C PRO A 233 15.14 13.71 12.74
N PRO A 234 13.80 13.60 12.57
CA PRO A 234 13.21 13.01 11.38
C PRO A 234 13.69 13.65 10.07
N GLN A 235 14.02 14.95 10.09
CA GLN A 235 14.49 15.69 8.92
C GLN A 235 15.88 15.24 8.42
N ASN A 236 16.62 14.47 9.23
CA ASN A 236 17.90 13.86 8.86
C ASN A 236 17.74 12.38 8.51
N ASP A 237 16.52 11.93 8.21
CA ASP A 237 16.19 10.55 7.87
C ASP A 237 15.63 10.47 6.45
N ALA A 238 16.28 9.66 5.59
CA ALA A 238 15.87 9.51 4.20
C ALA A 238 14.48 8.86 4.05
N GLU A 239 14.10 7.97 4.98
CA GLU A 239 12.80 7.33 4.98
C GLU A 239 11.66 8.34 5.20
N TYR A 240 11.88 9.32 6.08
CA TYR A 240 10.94 10.42 6.32
C TYR A 240 10.72 11.24 5.04
N TRP A 241 11.79 11.53 4.29
CA TRP A 241 11.69 12.27 3.03
C TRP A 241 11.03 11.45 1.91
N ASN A 242 11.23 10.14 1.88
CA ASN A 242 10.47 9.25 0.99
C ASN A 242 8.95 9.32 1.27
N LEU A 243 8.55 9.36 2.54
CA LEU A 243 7.13 9.51 2.92
C LEU A 243 6.57 10.89 2.55
N LYS A 244 7.34 11.96 2.72
CA LYS A 244 6.94 13.31 2.24
C LYS A 244 6.81 13.36 0.72
N CYS A 245 7.76 12.76 -0.01
CA CYS A 245 7.70 12.67 -1.46
C CYS A 245 6.43 11.91 -1.93
N ALA A 246 6.04 10.84 -1.24
CA ALA A 246 4.83 10.09 -1.55
C ALA A 246 3.54 10.92 -1.30
N LEU A 247 3.52 11.78 -0.28
CA LEU A 247 2.42 12.72 -0.04
C LEU A 247 2.36 13.80 -1.13
N ALA A 248 3.50 14.42 -1.46
CA ALA A 248 3.58 15.41 -2.54
C ALA A 248 3.12 14.83 -3.89
N ASN A 249 3.48 13.56 -4.16
CA ASN A 249 2.98 12.84 -5.33
C ASN A 249 1.47 12.69 -5.33
N ALA A 250 0.87 12.39 -4.18
CA ALA A 250 -0.58 12.23 -4.08
C ALA A 250 -1.33 13.57 -4.20
N ASP A 251 -0.71 14.66 -3.75
CA ASP A 251 -1.21 16.04 -3.89
C ASP A 251 -1.03 16.60 -5.33
N GLY A 252 -0.16 15.95 -6.11
CA GLY A 252 0.21 16.31 -7.47
C GLY A 252 1.22 17.48 -7.55
N ASP A 253 1.97 17.74 -6.47
CA ASP A 253 2.93 18.84 -6.35
C ASP A 253 4.33 18.40 -6.77
N LEU A 254 4.70 18.70 -8.02
CA LEU A 254 5.98 18.31 -8.60
C LEU A 254 7.18 19.02 -7.96
N GLU A 255 7.02 20.29 -7.56
CA GLU A 255 8.09 21.06 -6.94
C GLU A 255 8.44 20.49 -5.57
N GLU A 256 7.41 20.19 -4.77
CA GLU A 256 7.59 19.57 -3.45
C GLU A 256 8.12 18.13 -3.56
N MET A 257 7.68 17.36 -4.57
CA MET A 257 8.26 16.03 -4.86
C MET A 257 9.76 16.13 -5.14
N GLU A 258 10.18 17.03 -6.03
CA GLU A 258 11.60 17.23 -6.34
C GLU A 258 12.39 17.65 -5.09
N HIS A 259 11.86 18.62 -4.33
CA HIS A 259 12.47 19.10 -3.11
C HIS A 259 12.66 17.98 -2.08
N CYS A 260 11.62 17.20 -1.83
CA CYS A 260 11.65 16.08 -0.89
C CYS A 260 12.67 15.03 -1.33
N ALA A 261 12.66 14.64 -2.62
CA ALA A 261 13.55 13.60 -3.11
C ALA A 261 15.03 14.03 -3.04
N ARG A 262 15.35 15.26 -3.46
CA ARG A 262 16.72 15.82 -3.37
C ARG A 262 17.20 15.95 -1.92
N THR A 263 16.33 16.40 -1.03
CA THR A 263 16.68 16.56 0.39
C THR A 263 16.88 15.20 1.05
N GLY A 264 16.02 14.21 0.73
CA GLY A 264 16.20 12.83 1.16
C GLY A 264 17.54 12.23 0.73
N LEU A 265 17.95 12.44 -0.52
CA LEU A 265 19.24 11.95 -1.03
C LEU A 265 20.43 12.57 -0.30
N ALA A 266 20.33 13.87 0.03
CA ALA A 266 21.36 14.56 0.80
C ALA A 266 21.48 14.05 2.25
N CYS A 267 20.41 13.49 2.81
CA CYS A 267 20.38 12.90 4.15
C CYS A 267 20.74 11.41 4.18
N ALA A 268 20.60 10.70 3.07
CA ALA A 268 20.79 9.26 2.99
C ALA A 268 22.24 8.86 3.26
N LYS A 269 22.44 7.87 4.14
CA LYS A 269 23.77 7.33 4.45
C LYS A 269 24.28 6.46 3.30
N GLU A 270 25.59 6.23 3.26
CA GLU A 270 26.22 5.39 2.22
C GLU A 270 25.58 4.00 2.12
N THR A 271 25.20 3.41 3.27
CA THR A 271 24.60 2.07 3.39
C THR A 271 23.09 2.00 3.15
N GLU A 272 22.41 3.13 2.96
CA GLU A 272 20.94 3.21 2.81
C GLU A 272 20.52 3.08 1.34
N HIS A 273 20.87 1.93 0.73
CA HIS A 273 20.67 1.67 -0.69
C HIS A 273 19.18 1.66 -1.08
N LEU A 274 18.30 1.12 -0.23
CA LEU A 274 16.87 1.06 -0.50
C LEU A 274 16.25 2.47 -0.56
N GLU A 275 16.56 3.33 0.42
CA GLU A 275 16.04 4.68 0.48
C GLU A 275 16.52 5.51 -0.72
N LYS A 276 17.82 5.42 -1.06
CA LYS A 276 18.39 6.09 -2.25
C LYS A 276 17.72 5.63 -3.54
N CYS A 277 17.56 4.32 -3.69
CA CYS A 277 16.90 3.70 -4.84
C CYS A 277 15.47 4.25 -5.03
N CYS A 278 14.69 4.36 -3.96
CA CYS A 278 13.35 4.98 -3.99
C CYS A 278 13.40 6.47 -4.38
N LEU A 279 14.31 7.24 -3.79
CA LEU A 279 14.43 8.69 -4.03
C LEU A 279 14.89 9.00 -5.46
N ASP A 280 15.86 8.24 -5.98
CA ASP A 280 16.31 8.36 -7.37
C ASP A 280 15.21 7.98 -8.35
N ASN A 281 14.44 6.92 -8.08
CA ASN A 281 13.28 6.58 -8.90
C ASN A 281 12.21 7.68 -8.90
N ASN A 282 11.96 8.31 -7.75
CA ASN A 282 11.04 9.45 -7.65
C ASN A 282 11.54 10.66 -8.44
N LEU A 283 12.84 10.96 -8.44
CA LEU A 283 13.41 12.00 -9.30
C LEU A 283 13.29 11.65 -10.77
N GLY A 284 13.56 10.40 -11.15
CA GLY A 284 13.32 9.90 -12.50
C GLY A 284 11.90 10.20 -12.97
N ARG A 285 10.91 9.92 -12.11
CA ARG A 285 9.50 10.24 -12.37
C ARG A 285 9.24 11.73 -12.49
N VAL A 286 9.77 12.58 -11.59
CA VAL A 286 9.62 14.04 -11.68
C VAL A 286 10.13 14.56 -13.03
N TYR A 287 11.32 14.14 -13.45
CA TYR A 287 11.90 14.57 -14.72
C TYR A 287 11.16 14.00 -15.93
N SER A 288 10.59 12.80 -15.84
CA SER A 288 9.66 12.29 -16.85
C SER A 288 8.45 13.23 -17.01
N LEU A 289 7.87 13.73 -15.91
CA LEU A 289 6.70 14.61 -15.94
C LEU A 289 7.04 16.02 -16.44
N GLN A 290 8.32 16.42 -16.34
CA GLN A 290 8.85 17.65 -16.90
C GLN A 290 9.33 17.51 -18.36
N ASN A 291 9.20 16.32 -18.97
CA ASN A 291 9.75 15.99 -20.29
C ASN A 291 11.28 16.17 -20.40
N ASP A 292 12.00 16.05 -19.28
CA ASP A 292 13.47 16.06 -19.24
C ASP A 292 14.02 14.63 -19.28
N THR A 293 14.08 14.07 -20.49
CA THR A 293 14.49 12.69 -20.72
C THR A 293 15.94 12.42 -20.28
N VAL A 294 16.83 13.43 -20.32
CA VAL A 294 18.24 13.25 -19.94
C VAL A 294 18.35 13.02 -18.44
N ASN A 295 17.72 13.88 -17.63
CA ASN A 295 17.72 13.72 -16.19
C ASN A 295 16.90 12.50 -15.75
N GLU A 296 15.74 12.25 -16.38
CA GLU A 296 14.94 11.03 -16.15
C GLU A 296 15.82 9.77 -16.24
N GLN A 297 16.48 9.56 -17.38
CA GLN A 297 17.30 8.37 -17.60
C GLN A 297 18.49 8.31 -16.66
N GLN A 298 19.10 9.46 -16.32
CA GLN A 298 20.23 9.51 -15.41
C GLN A 298 19.84 9.05 -13.99
N TYR A 299 18.75 9.58 -13.42
CA TYR A 299 18.29 9.18 -12.09
C TYR A 299 17.80 7.72 -12.08
N LEU A 300 17.11 7.25 -13.11
CA LEU A 300 16.72 5.84 -13.21
C LEU A 300 17.93 4.90 -13.32
N LYS A 301 19.00 5.32 -14.01
CA LYS A 301 20.28 4.59 -14.05
C LYS A 301 20.96 4.59 -12.67
N TRP A 302 20.84 5.65 -11.87
CA TRP A 302 21.33 5.68 -10.49
C TRP A 302 20.51 4.78 -9.56
N ALA A 303 19.18 4.85 -9.63
CA ALA A 303 18.28 3.96 -8.90
C ALA A 303 18.63 2.47 -9.17
N LYS A 304 18.84 2.10 -10.44
CA LYS A 304 19.28 0.74 -10.80
C LYS A 304 20.62 0.35 -10.17
N ARG A 305 21.59 1.28 -10.06
CA ARG A 305 22.89 1.00 -9.45
C ARG A 305 22.77 0.73 -7.94
N GLU A 306 21.95 1.52 -7.25
CA GLU A 306 21.65 1.33 -5.83
C GLU A 306 20.89 0.02 -5.60
N LEU A 307 19.90 -0.30 -6.45
CA LEU A 307 19.14 -1.56 -6.40
C LEU A 307 20.07 -2.79 -6.44
N ARG A 308 21.12 -2.77 -7.26
CA ARG A 308 22.10 -3.86 -7.37
C ARG A 308 22.98 -4.05 -6.13
N GLN A 309 22.99 -3.08 -5.20
CA GLN A 309 23.69 -3.23 -3.91
C GLN A 309 22.83 -3.94 -2.86
N ILE A 310 21.56 -4.22 -3.16
CA ILE A 310 20.63 -4.90 -2.26
C ILE A 310 20.69 -6.40 -2.56
N GLU A 311 21.00 -7.22 -1.56
CA GLU A 311 21.12 -8.68 -1.69
C GLU A 311 19.82 -9.32 -2.17
N GLU A 312 18.69 -8.93 -1.57
CA GLU A 312 17.33 -9.32 -1.97
C GLU A 312 16.52 -8.08 -2.36
N PRO A 313 16.57 -7.62 -3.62
CA PRO A 313 15.89 -6.39 -4.02
C PRO A 313 14.36 -6.57 -3.97
N PRO A 314 13.61 -5.60 -3.41
CA PRO A 314 12.15 -5.62 -3.48
C PRO A 314 11.69 -5.56 -4.93
N MET A 315 11.03 -6.64 -5.38
CA MET A 315 10.71 -6.78 -6.80
C MET A 315 9.71 -5.76 -7.32
N ASP A 316 8.81 -5.23 -6.49
CA ASP A 316 7.93 -4.13 -6.89
C ASP A 316 8.74 -2.87 -7.28
N LEU A 317 9.80 -2.58 -6.52
CA LEU A 317 10.70 -1.46 -6.81
C LEU A 317 11.56 -1.76 -8.05
N ALA A 318 12.09 -2.98 -8.17
CA ALA A 318 12.84 -3.41 -9.34
C ALA A 318 11.99 -3.28 -10.63
N ASN A 319 10.78 -3.82 -10.62
CA ASN A 319 9.85 -3.78 -11.75
C ASN A 319 9.58 -2.32 -12.18
N ASN A 320 9.37 -1.42 -11.21
CA ASN A 320 9.18 0.01 -11.49
C ASN A 320 10.42 0.67 -12.10
N ILE A 321 11.62 0.42 -11.57
CA ILE A 321 12.85 1.05 -12.07
C ILE A 321 13.20 0.57 -13.48
N TYR A 322 13.18 -0.75 -13.69
CA TYR A 322 13.46 -1.31 -15.02
C TYR A 322 12.38 -0.91 -16.02
N GLY A 323 11.10 -0.96 -15.62
CA GLY A 323 9.98 -0.52 -16.45
C GLY A 323 10.09 0.94 -16.88
N ASN A 324 10.27 1.85 -15.92
CA ASN A 324 10.42 3.28 -16.20
C ASN A 324 11.63 3.55 -17.11
N LEU A 325 12.78 2.89 -16.86
CA LEU A 325 13.98 3.11 -17.67
C LEU A 325 13.80 2.56 -19.09
N LEU A 326 13.22 1.36 -19.25
CA LEU A 326 12.93 0.79 -20.57
C LEU A 326 11.97 1.68 -21.37
N LEU A 327 10.88 2.12 -20.76
CA LEU A 327 9.90 2.99 -21.41
C LEU A 327 10.49 4.37 -21.74
N SER A 328 11.31 4.94 -20.86
CA SER A 328 12.03 6.19 -21.15
C SER A 328 12.98 6.05 -22.34
N LEU A 329 13.77 4.98 -22.38
CA LEU A 329 14.68 4.70 -23.50
C LEU A 329 13.92 4.55 -24.81
N VAL A 330 12.85 3.74 -24.81
CA VAL A 330 12.01 3.51 -26.00
C VAL A 330 11.32 4.77 -26.48
N ARG A 331 10.81 5.61 -25.58
CA ARG A 331 10.22 6.91 -25.96
C ARG A 331 11.24 7.85 -26.62
N SER A 332 12.51 7.74 -26.23
CA SER A 332 13.58 8.61 -26.75
C SER A 332 14.20 8.11 -28.06
N ASP A 333 14.47 6.81 -28.14
CA ASP A 333 15.12 6.14 -29.26
C ASP A 333 14.73 4.65 -29.27
N PRO A 334 13.66 4.26 -29.99
CA PRO A 334 13.16 2.89 -30.03
C PRO A 334 14.17 1.84 -30.51
N GLU A 335 15.16 2.25 -31.30
CA GLU A 335 16.23 1.38 -31.82
C GLU A 335 17.53 1.48 -31.01
N GLY A 336 17.47 2.17 -29.86
CA GLY A 336 18.60 2.45 -29.01
C GLY A 336 19.33 1.17 -28.54
N PRO A 337 20.68 1.15 -28.58
CA PRO A 337 21.47 -0.05 -28.26
C PRO A 337 21.39 -0.49 -26.79
N GLU A 338 20.89 0.38 -25.90
CA GLU A 338 20.73 0.09 -24.47
C GLU A 338 19.48 -0.76 -24.16
N ILE A 339 18.48 -0.81 -25.04
CA ILE A 339 17.17 -1.42 -24.77
C ILE A 339 17.27 -2.94 -24.61
N ASN A 340 17.86 -3.64 -25.57
CA ASN A 340 17.96 -5.10 -25.53
C ASN A 340 18.81 -5.61 -24.34
N PRO A 341 20.00 -5.06 -24.05
CA PRO A 341 20.76 -5.42 -22.86
C PRO A 341 19.99 -5.18 -21.55
N LEU A 342 19.25 -4.08 -21.45
CA LEU A 342 18.45 -3.78 -20.26
C LEU A 342 17.28 -4.77 -20.10
N ARG A 343 16.64 -5.15 -21.22
CA ARG A 343 15.57 -6.13 -21.24
C ARG A 343 16.05 -7.51 -20.79
N GLU A 344 17.20 -7.96 -21.29
CA GLU A 344 17.81 -9.25 -20.91
C GLU A 344 18.22 -9.26 -19.43
N GLU A 345 18.78 -8.15 -18.94
CA GLU A 345 19.09 -7.97 -17.53
C GLU A 345 17.83 -8.08 -16.65
N TYR A 346 16.75 -7.38 -17.04
CA TYR A 346 15.49 -7.41 -16.32
C TYR A 346 14.84 -8.80 -16.33
N GLU A 347 14.85 -9.48 -17.49
CA GLU A 347 14.35 -10.86 -17.61
C GLU A 347 15.12 -11.80 -16.68
N SER A 348 16.46 -11.74 -16.68
CA SER A 348 17.29 -12.58 -15.81
C SER A 348 16.99 -12.35 -14.33
N LEU A 349 16.79 -11.09 -13.91
CA LEU A 349 16.41 -10.76 -12.54
C LEU A 349 15.06 -11.39 -12.17
N VAL A 350 14.06 -11.24 -13.03
CA VAL A 350 12.70 -11.74 -12.82
C VAL A 350 12.68 -13.27 -12.79
N GLU A 351 13.34 -13.93 -13.74
CA GLU A 351 13.45 -15.39 -13.79
C GLU A 351 14.17 -15.96 -12.57
N GLY A 352 15.20 -15.27 -12.06
CA GLY A 352 15.92 -15.64 -10.85
C GLY A 352 15.03 -15.73 -9.60
N THR A 353 13.90 -15.03 -9.58
CA THR A 353 12.95 -15.09 -8.44
C THR A 353 12.10 -16.35 -8.41
N GLY A 354 11.89 -17.00 -9.55
CA GLY A 354 10.95 -18.14 -9.68
C GLY A 354 9.48 -17.81 -9.39
N LYS A 355 9.10 -16.54 -9.26
CA LYS A 355 7.73 -16.09 -8.92
C LYS A 355 6.95 -15.66 -10.15
N ILE A 356 5.72 -16.14 -10.28
CA ILE A 356 4.86 -15.86 -11.45
C ILE A 356 4.41 -14.40 -11.48
N GLU A 357 4.25 -13.78 -10.31
CA GLU A 357 3.80 -12.40 -10.14
C GLU A 357 4.80 -11.41 -10.75
N ASN A 358 6.10 -11.65 -10.53
CA ASN A 358 7.17 -10.85 -11.14
C ASN A 358 7.22 -11.03 -12.66
N TYR A 359 6.99 -12.26 -13.13
CA TYR A 359 6.91 -12.53 -14.57
C TYR A 359 5.71 -11.83 -15.23
N ILE A 360 4.56 -11.75 -14.55
CA ILE A 360 3.40 -10.99 -15.02
C ILE A 360 3.77 -9.50 -15.17
N GLN A 361 4.44 -8.90 -14.19
CA GLN A 361 4.86 -7.50 -14.27
C GLN A 361 5.86 -7.25 -15.41
N TYR A 362 6.83 -8.16 -15.58
CA TYR A 362 7.75 -8.12 -16.72
C TYR A 362 7.01 -8.17 -18.07
N GLN A 363 6.03 -9.07 -18.21
CA GLN A 363 5.22 -9.16 -19.44
C GLN A 363 4.40 -7.89 -19.68
N ASN A 364 3.85 -7.27 -18.64
CA ASN A 364 3.13 -6.00 -18.77
C ASN A 364 4.05 -4.89 -19.31
N VAL A 365 5.27 -4.76 -18.77
CA VAL A 365 6.27 -3.81 -19.26
C VAL A 365 6.62 -4.07 -20.72
N LEU A 366 6.80 -5.33 -21.13
CA LEU A 366 7.06 -5.65 -22.53
C LEU A 366 5.89 -5.24 -23.43
N ILE A 367 4.65 -5.56 -23.04
CA ILE A 367 3.47 -5.20 -23.82
C ILE A 367 3.38 -3.68 -23.99
N GLU A 368 3.61 -2.92 -22.92
CA GLU A 368 3.64 -1.46 -22.95
C GLU A 368 4.75 -0.91 -23.85
N MET A 369 5.95 -1.49 -23.76
CA MET A 369 7.09 -1.17 -24.61
C MET A 369 6.77 -1.35 -26.10
N PHE A 370 6.20 -2.50 -26.49
CA PHE A 370 5.84 -2.74 -27.90
C PHE A 370 4.71 -1.82 -28.38
N ARG A 371 3.73 -1.50 -27.52
CA ARG A 371 2.68 -0.52 -27.83
C ARG A 371 3.27 0.87 -28.04
N GLN A 372 4.20 1.30 -27.20
CA GLN A 372 4.87 2.59 -27.33
C GLN A 372 5.67 2.72 -28.63
N CYS A 373 6.16 1.61 -29.20
CA CYS A 373 6.79 1.60 -30.52
C CYS A 373 5.81 1.58 -31.70
N GLY A 374 4.49 1.48 -31.46
CA GLY A 374 3.50 1.27 -32.53
C GLY A 374 3.62 -0.10 -33.24
N ILE A 375 4.30 -1.07 -32.60
CA ILE A 375 4.63 -2.38 -33.20
C ILE A 375 3.49 -3.36 -32.88
N ASN A 376 2.64 -3.67 -33.87
CA ASN A 376 1.45 -4.52 -33.72
C ASN A 376 1.73 -5.98 -33.31
N GLU A 377 2.99 -6.40 -33.32
CA GLU A 377 3.47 -7.70 -32.87
C GLU A 377 3.31 -7.92 -31.35
N TYR A 378 2.89 -6.91 -30.57
CA TYR A 378 2.61 -7.07 -29.13
C TYR A 378 1.55 -8.15 -28.83
N CYS A 379 0.70 -8.52 -29.80
CA CYS A 379 -0.18 -9.69 -29.70
C CYS A 379 0.60 -11.00 -29.44
N GLN A 380 1.76 -11.19 -30.07
CA GLN A 380 2.59 -12.38 -29.86
C GLN A 380 3.18 -12.41 -28.44
N VAL A 381 3.53 -11.24 -27.90
CA VAL A 381 4.00 -11.09 -26.51
C VAL A 381 2.90 -11.48 -25.55
N ILE A 382 1.69 -10.92 -25.71
CA ILE A 382 0.49 -11.27 -24.92
C ILE A 382 0.26 -12.78 -24.91
N LEU A 383 0.19 -13.42 -26.10
CA LEU A 383 -0.12 -14.84 -26.21
C LEU A 383 1.00 -15.75 -25.71
N THR A 384 2.25 -15.31 -25.77
CA THR A 384 3.40 -16.07 -25.26
C THR A 384 3.47 -15.99 -23.74
N GLY A 385 3.33 -14.79 -23.17
CA GLY A 385 3.20 -14.57 -21.74
C GLY A 385 2.05 -15.39 -21.15
N TYR A 386 0.86 -15.29 -21.74
CA TYR A 386 -0.33 -16.05 -21.33
C TYR A 386 -0.05 -17.56 -21.26
N ARG A 387 0.53 -18.14 -22.32
CA ARG A 387 0.83 -19.58 -22.37
C ARG A 387 1.80 -20.02 -21.27
N ARG A 388 2.84 -19.22 -21.00
CA ARG A 388 3.81 -19.52 -19.94
C ARG A 388 3.16 -19.42 -18.55
N ILE A 389 2.41 -18.36 -18.30
CA ILE A 389 1.70 -18.13 -17.03
C ILE A 389 0.72 -19.27 -16.76
N MET A 390 -0.12 -19.63 -17.73
CA MET A 390 -1.11 -20.70 -17.56
C MET A 390 -0.47 -22.06 -17.28
N LYS A 391 0.64 -22.39 -17.95
CA LYS A 391 1.38 -23.63 -17.70
C LYS A 391 1.93 -23.72 -16.28
N GLU A 392 2.33 -22.60 -15.69
CA GLU A 392 2.77 -22.56 -14.30
C GLU A 392 1.58 -22.66 -13.32
N LEU A 393 0.43 -22.08 -13.65
CA LEU A 393 -0.79 -22.22 -12.85
C LEU A 393 -1.37 -23.63 -12.88
N GLU A 394 -1.24 -24.37 -13.98
CA GLU A 394 -1.66 -25.78 -14.09
C GLU A 394 -0.96 -26.71 -13.07
N ARG A 395 0.19 -26.28 -12.52
CA ARG A 395 0.94 -27.03 -11.51
C ARG A 395 0.51 -26.72 -10.07
N ARG A 396 -0.45 -25.80 -9.89
CA ARG A 396 -0.96 -25.35 -8.59
C ARG A 396 -2.42 -25.81 -8.44
N ASP A 397 -2.85 -26.09 -7.20
CA ASP A 397 -4.23 -26.48 -6.87
C ASP A 397 -4.86 -25.55 -5.82
N GLY A 398 -6.19 -25.41 -5.84
CA GLY A 398 -7.01 -24.70 -4.84
C GLY A 398 -7.73 -23.43 -5.35
N ASP A 399 -8.66 -22.89 -4.56
CA ASP A 399 -9.52 -21.76 -4.95
C ASP A 399 -8.76 -20.47 -5.32
N ALA A 400 -7.61 -20.23 -4.67
CA ALA A 400 -6.73 -19.12 -5.02
C ALA A 400 -6.23 -19.21 -6.46
N VAL A 401 -5.95 -20.42 -6.94
CA VAL A 401 -5.51 -20.67 -8.32
C VAL A 401 -6.65 -20.42 -9.31
N THR A 402 -7.89 -20.80 -8.98
CA THR A 402 -9.06 -20.48 -9.80
C THR A 402 -9.26 -18.97 -9.94
N CYS A 403 -9.06 -18.22 -8.85
CA CYS A 403 -9.13 -16.76 -8.87
C CYS A 403 -8.03 -16.13 -9.74
N GLU A 404 -6.77 -16.57 -9.58
CA GLU A 404 -5.64 -16.11 -10.40
C GLU A 404 -5.86 -16.42 -11.88
N ARG A 405 -6.30 -17.65 -12.18
CA ARG A 405 -6.64 -18.10 -13.53
C ARG A 405 -7.70 -17.21 -14.19
N ALA A 406 -8.81 -16.97 -13.50
CA ALA A 406 -9.90 -16.13 -13.99
C ALA A 406 -9.41 -14.70 -14.27
N ALA A 407 -8.61 -14.12 -13.36
CA ALA A 407 -8.04 -12.78 -13.54
C ALA A 407 -7.11 -12.70 -14.76
N ILE A 408 -6.25 -13.70 -14.99
CA ILE A 408 -5.33 -13.76 -16.13
C ILE A 408 -6.06 -13.97 -17.45
N GLN A 409 -7.07 -14.84 -17.49
CA GLN A 409 -7.86 -15.06 -18.70
C GLN A 409 -8.62 -13.80 -19.11
N VAL A 410 -9.27 -13.13 -18.15
CA VAL A 410 -10.05 -11.91 -18.42
C VAL A 410 -9.17 -10.72 -18.76
N SER A 411 -8.02 -10.55 -18.09
CA SER A 411 -7.06 -9.50 -18.45
C SER A 411 -6.45 -9.75 -19.84
N THR A 412 -6.14 -11.00 -20.18
CA THR A 412 -5.65 -11.35 -21.52
C THR A 412 -6.70 -11.08 -22.58
N LEU A 413 -7.96 -11.46 -22.32
CA LEU A 413 -9.08 -11.14 -23.20
C LEU A 413 -9.22 -9.62 -23.39
N ARG A 414 -9.11 -8.83 -22.30
CA ARG A 414 -9.12 -7.36 -22.35
C ARG A 414 -8.04 -6.78 -23.23
N MET A 415 -6.80 -7.27 -23.11
CA MET A 415 -5.70 -6.82 -23.95
C MET A 415 -5.93 -7.14 -25.43
N LEU A 416 -6.47 -8.32 -25.74
CA LEU A 416 -6.76 -8.73 -27.11
C LEU A 416 -7.93 -7.93 -27.72
N VAL A 417 -9.03 -7.74 -26.98
CA VAL A 417 -10.17 -6.91 -27.43
C VAL A 417 -9.73 -5.46 -27.65
N ASN A 418 -8.95 -4.88 -26.73
CA ASN A 418 -8.47 -3.50 -26.88
C ASN A 418 -7.54 -3.31 -28.08
N GLY A 419 -6.74 -4.33 -28.41
CA GLY A 419 -5.89 -4.35 -29.60
C GLY A 419 -6.62 -4.73 -30.90
N ASN A 420 -7.91 -5.07 -30.83
CA ASN A 420 -8.70 -5.68 -31.91
C ASN A 420 -8.02 -6.92 -32.54
N PHE A 421 -7.49 -7.80 -31.68
CA PHE A 421 -6.86 -9.06 -32.09
C PHE A 421 -7.82 -10.24 -32.02
N TYR A 422 -7.37 -11.37 -32.59
CA TYR A 422 -8.11 -12.63 -32.54
C TYR A 422 -8.20 -13.19 -31.11
N VAL A 423 -9.43 -13.31 -30.59
CA VAL A 423 -9.72 -13.71 -29.19
C VAL A 423 -10.00 -15.21 -29.00
N GLU A 424 -10.07 -16.01 -30.07
CA GLU A 424 -10.67 -17.36 -30.03
C GLU A 424 -10.04 -18.31 -29.01
N LYS A 425 -8.72 -18.29 -28.91
CA LYS A 425 -7.98 -19.17 -28.01
C LYS A 425 -8.31 -18.90 -26.55
N ILE A 426 -8.56 -17.65 -26.19
CA ILE A 426 -8.82 -17.24 -24.81
C ILE A 426 -10.29 -17.43 -24.47
N TYR A 427 -11.22 -17.05 -25.36
CA TYR A 427 -12.64 -17.17 -25.03
C TYR A 427 -13.07 -18.63 -24.83
N LYS A 428 -12.55 -19.58 -25.61
CA LYS A 428 -12.91 -21.00 -25.44
C LYS A 428 -12.55 -21.54 -24.05
N GLN A 429 -11.45 -21.05 -23.48
CA GLN A 429 -11.03 -21.40 -22.13
C GLN A 429 -11.94 -20.74 -21.10
N ILE A 430 -12.30 -19.46 -21.29
CA ILE A 430 -13.28 -18.79 -20.43
C ILE A 430 -14.64 -19.51 -20.46
N LEU A 431 -15.12 -19.96 -21.62
CA LEU A 431 -16.37 -20.72 -21.73
C LEU A 431 -16.30 -22.05 -20.95
N HIS A 432 -15.16 -22.74 -21.03
CA HIS A 432 -14.94 -23.99 -20.30
C HIS A 432 -14.91 -23.78 -18.78
N ASP A 433 -14.25 -22.70 -18.32
CA ASP A 433 -14.00 -22.46 -16.90
C ASP A 433 -15.13 -21.63 -16.22
N PHE A 434 -16.09 -21.09 -16.98
CA PHE A 434 -17.06 -20.11 -16.47
C PHE A 434 -17.88 -20.60 -15.27
N ASP A 435 -18.26 -21.87 -15.25
CA ASP A 435 -19.03 -22.43 -14.13
C ASP A 435 -18.23 -22.41 -12.83
N ALA A 436 -16.92 -22.68 -12.88
CA ALA A 436 -16.05 -22.62 -11.71
C ALA A 436 -15.89 -21.19 -11.16
N TYR A 437 -16.11 -20.17 -11.99
CA TYR A 437 -16.04 -18.78 -11.52
C TYR A 437 -17.21 -18.40 -10.63
N LYS A 438 -18.35 -19.07 -10.76
CA LYS A 438 -19.54 -18.81 -9.93
C LYS A 438 -19.31 -19.13 -8.46
N ASP A 439 -18.39 -20.05 -8.19
CA ASP A 439 -18.03 -20.50 -6.85
C ASP A 439 -16.98 -19.61 -6.16
N LEU A 440 -16.47 -18.58 -6.84
CA LEU A 440 -15.52 -17.64 -6.25
C LEU A 440 -16.18 -16.79 -5.16
N PRO A 441 -15.39 -16.24 -4.21
CA PRO A 441 -15.90 -15.25 -3.26
C PRO A 441 -16.59 -14.08 -3.97
N SER A 442 -17.69 -13.56 -3.43
CA SER A 442 -18.54 -12.55 -4.08
C SER A 442 -17.77 -11.32 -4.56
N GLN A 443 -16.72 -10.90 -3.84
CA GLN A 443 -15.83 -9.83 -4.29
C GLN A 443 -15.20 -10.16 -5.64
N ASN A 444 -14.67 -11.37 -5.81
CA ASN A 444 -13.96 -11.79 -7.03
C ASN A 444 -14.95 -12.01 -8.18
N VAL A 445 -16.14 -12.54 -7.89
CA VAL A 445 -17.24 -12.66 -8.86
C VAL A 445 -17.61 -11.29 -9.42
N LEU A 446 -17.81 -10.28 -8.56
CA LEU A 446 -18.15 -8.92 -8.99
C LEU A 446 -17.08 -8.30 -9.89
N LYS A 447 -15.79 -8.41 -9.50
CA LYS A 447 -14.68 -7.89 -10.32
C LYS A 447 -14.66 -8.56 -11.69
N LEU A 448 -14.77 -9.88 -11.71
CA LEU A 448 -14.74 -10.68 -12.92
C LEU A 448 -15.93 -10.38 -13.84
N TYR A 449 -17.13 -10.31 -13.27
CA TYR A 449 -18.38 -10.12 -14.01
C TYR A 449 -18.47 -8.72 -14.60
N LYS A 450 -18.03 -7.68 -13.87
CA LYS A 450 -17.91 -6.33 -14.42
C LYS A 450 -17.03 -6.31 -15.67
N GLU A 451 -15.82 -6.89 -15.58
CA GLU A 451 -14.88 -6.90 -16.69
C GLU A 451 -15.40 -7.73 -17.88
N LEU A 452 -15.90 -8.94 -17.64
CA LEU A 452 -16.47 -9.79 -18.70
C LEU A 452 -17.66 -9.12 -19.38
N TYR A 453 -18.55 -8.48 -18.63
CA TYR A 453 -19.68 -7.75 -19.19
C TYR A 453 -19.21 -6.65 -20.16
N CYS A 454 -18.29 -5.79 -19.70
CA CYS A 454 -17.71 -4.71 -20.53
C CYS A 454 -16.98 -5.26 -21.76
N LEU A 455 -16.29 -6.39 -21.64
CA LEU A 455 -15.59 -7.04 -22.74
C LEU A 455 -16.56 -7.54 -23.80
N ILE A 456 -17.59 -8.26 -23.38
CA ILE A 456 -18.57 -8.87 -24.28
C ILE A 456 -19.35 -7.78 -25.05
N GLU A 457 -19.69 -6.66 -24.41
CA GLU A 457 -20.33 -5.52 -25.10
C GLU A 457 -19.46 -4.92 -26.22
N GLN A 458 -18.14 -5.06 -26.14
CA GLN A 458 -17.19 -4.53 -27.12
C GLN A 458 -16.82 -5.54 -28.22
N MET A 459 -17.28 -6.80 -28.14
CA MET A 459 -16.96 -7.82 -29.13
C MET A 459 -17.82 -7.74 -30.40
N VAL A 460 -17.22 -8.09 -31.53
CA VAL A 460 -17.92 -8.29 -32.81
C VAL A 460 -18.87 -9.52 -32.78
N PRO A 461 -19.96 -9.52 -33.57
CA PRO A 461 -21.06 -10.48 -33.49
C PRO A 461 -20.66 -11.96 -33.46
N PRO A 462 -19.75 -12.46 -34.32
CA PRO A 462 -19.38 -13.88 -34.30
C PRO A 462 -18.78 -14.33 -32.96
N CYS A 463 -18.10 -13.42 -32.25
CA CYS A 463 -17.55 -13.67 -30.92
C CYS A 463 -18.61 -13.45 -29.82
N PHE A 464 -19.43 -12.39 -29.94
CA PHE A 464 -20.52 -12.12 -28.99
C PHE A 464 -21.51 -13.29 -28.88
N LEU A 465 -21.91 -13.90 -30.00
CA LEU A 465 -22.84 -15.02 -30.02
C LEU A 465 -22.34 -16.23 -29.22
N GLN A 466 -21.02 -16.39 -29.09
CA GLN A 466 -20.44 -17.46 -28.25
C GLN A 466 -20.58 -17.15 -26.75
N PHE A 467 -20.70 -15.87 -26.38
CA PHE A 467 -20.80 -15.40 -25.00
C PHE A 467 -22.23 -15.07 -24.55
N GLU A 468 -23.24 -15.19 -25.42
CA GLU A 468 -24.60 -14.74 -25.14
C GLU A 468 -25.16 -15.34 -23.82
N ALA A 469 -24.99 -16.64 -23.61
CA ALA A 469 -25.43 -17.30 -22.38
C ALA A 469 -24.69 -16.79 -21.13
N ILE A 470 -23.37 -16.58 -21.23
CA ILE A 470 -22.55 -16.00 -20.16
C ILE A 470 -23.01 -14.57 -19.87
N TYR A 471 -23.21 -13.77 -20.91
CA TYR A 471 -23.64 -12.38 -20.81
C TYR A 471 -24.98 -12.26 -20.07
N HIS A 472 -25.97 -13.08 -20.43
CA HIS A 472 -27.25 -13.10 -19.73
C HIS A 472 -27.12 -13.56 -18.27
N SER A 473 -26.29 -14.58 -18.00
CA SER A 473 -26.01 -15.05 -16.64
C SER A 473 -25.38 -13.95 -15.79
N ILE A 474 -24.39 -13.23 -16.33
CA ILE A 474 -23.71 -12.12 -15.65
C ILE A 474 -24.70 -10.98 -15.39
N ARG A 475 -25.46 -10.56 -16.42
CA ARG A 475 -26.45 -9.49 -16.31
C ARG A 475 -27.48 -9.81 -15.22
N GLN A 476 -28.00 -11.04 -15.19
CA GLN A 476 -28.94 -11.49 -14.18
C GLN A 476 -28.34 -11.41 -12.77
N TYR A 477 -27.09 -11.87 -12.59
CA TYR A 477 -26.41 -11.78 -11.30
C TYR A 477 -26.23 -10.32 -10.85
N LEU A 478 -25.73 -9.45 -11.73
CA LEU A 478 -25.51 -8.03 -11.40
C LEU A 478 -26.82 -7.33 -11.00
N GLN A 479 -27.92 -7.62 -11.69
CA GLN A 479 -29.24 -7.04 -11.40
C GLN A 479 -29.88 -7.56 -10.11
N LYS A 480 -29.66 -8.83 -9.75
CA LYS A 480 -30.34 -9.47 -8.59
C LYS A 480 -29.48 -9.47 -7.32
N GLU A 481 -28.19 -9.76 -7.46
CA GLU A 481 -27.27 -10.01 -6.35
C GLU A 481 -26.14 -8.98 -6.28
N GLY A 482 -25.89 -8.25 -7.37
CA GLY A 482 -24.77 -7.31 -7.48
C GLY A 482 -24.82 -6.16 -6.47
N LEU A 483 -25.97 -5.45 -6.39
CA LEU A 483 -26.13 -4.33 -5.46
C LEU A 483 -26.01 -4.76 -3.98
N PRO A 484 -26.72 -5.80 -3.50
CA PRO A 484 -26.52 -6.29 -2.13
C PRO A 484 -25.07 -6.68 -1.83
N ALA A 485 -24.39 -7.35 -2.76
CA ALA A 485 -23.01 -7.79 -2.56
C ALA A 485 -22.03 -6.61 -2.44
N VAL A 486 -22.15 -5.57 -3.28
CA VAL A 486 -21.27 -4.40 -3.19
C VAL A 486 -21.52 -3.57 -1.94
N GLU A 487 -22.75 -3.49 -1.44
CA GLU A 487 -23.06 -2.80 -0.18
C GLU A 487 -22.43 -3.49 1.04
N VAL A 488 -22.47 -4.83 1.08
CA VAL A 488 -21.80 -5.61 2.14
C VAL A 488 -20.29 -5.37 2.12
N ILE A 489 -19.69 -5.28 0.92
CA ILE A 489 -18.26 -4.99 0.80
C ILE A 489 -17.95 -3.58 1.29
N LEU A 490 -18.67 -2.55 0.79
CA LEU A 490 -18.47 -1.15 1.17
C LEU A 490 -18.62 -0.93 2.67
N THR A 491 -19.60 -1.57 3.32
CA THR A 491 -19.82 -1.48 4.77
C THR A 491 -18.75 -2.21 5.59
N GLY A 492 -18.07 -3.21 5.01
CA GLY A 492 -16.97 -3.93 5.64
C GLY A 492 -15.59 -3.26 5.51
N LEU A 493 -15.46 -2.23 4.67
CA LEU A 493 -14.19 -1.52 4.50
C LEU A 493 -13.80 -0.74 5.76
N SER A 494 -12.49 -0.69 6.03
CA SER A 494 -11.94 0.21 7.03
C SER A 494 -12.21 1.68 6.66
N GLU A 495 -12.43 2.55 7.63
CA GLU A 495 -12.59 3.99 7.38
C GLU A 495 -11.37 4.61 6.66
N TYR A 496 -10.20 3.98 6.81
CA TYR A 496 -8.95 4.39 6.18
C TYR A 496 -8.75 3.84 4.76
N ASP A 497 -9.52 2.83 4.33
CA ASP A 497 -9.33 2.17 3.04
C ASP A 497 -10.00 2.97 1.90
N MET A 498 -9.36 4.10 1.58
CA MET A 498 -9.83 5.01 0.54
C MET A 498 -9.72 4.39 -0.86
N ALA A 499 -8.64 3.64 -1.12
CA ALA A 499 -8.45 2.98 -2.41
C ALA A 499 -9.55 1.93 -2.67
N GLY A 500 -9.84 1.08 -1.68
CA GLY A 500 -10.94 0.12 -1.74
C GLY A 500 -12.29 0.80 -1.90
N TYR A 501 -12.53 1.89 -1.15
CA TYR A 501 -13.79 2.64 -1.24
C TYR A 501 -14.04 3.15 -2.66
N LEU A 502 -13.06 3.81 -3.30
CA LEU A 502 -13.23 4.32 -4.66
C LEU A 502 -13.52 3.20 -5.66
N TYR A 503 -12.74 2.12 -5.61
CA TYR A 503 -12.94 0.97 -6.51
C TYR A 503 -14.36 0.41 -6.41
N TRP A 504 -14.84 0.16 -5.18
CA TRP A 504 -16.16 -0.44 -4.99
C TRP A 504 -17.31 0.53 -5.27
N MET A 505 -17.09 1.85 -5.13
CA MET A 505 -18.05 2.86 -5.59
C MET A 505 -18.20 2.86 -7.11
N GLN A 506 -17.10 2.72 -7.86
CA GLN A 506 -17.16 2.56 -9.33
C GLN A 506 -17.82 1.24 -9.74
N VAL A 507 -17.60 0.15 -9.01
CA VAL A 507 -18.32 -1.12 -9.25
C VAL A 507 -19.82 -0.94 -9.00
N LYS A 508 -20.19 -0.22 -7.93
CA LYS A 508 -21.60 0.08 -7.62
C LYS A 508 -22.25 0.93 -8.71
N GLU A 509 -21.58 1.98 -9.18
CA GLU A 509 -22.03 2.79 -10.32
C GLU A 509 -22.28 1.92 -11.56
N PHE A 510 -21.32 1.06 -11.90
CA PHE A 510 -21.47 0.14 -13.03
C PHE A 510 -22.69 -0.79 -12.89
N ILE A 511 -22.93 -1.34 -11.69
CA ILE A 511 -24.11 -2.19 -11.44
C ILE A 511 -25.41 -1.38 -11.62
N LEU A 512 -25.44 -0.12 -11.17
CA LEU A 512 -26.60 0.77 -11.40
C LEU A 512 -26.82 0.98 -12.90
N ARG A 513 -25.76 1.18 -13.69
CA ARG A 513 -25.85 1.29 -15.16
C ARG A 513 -26.49 0.05 -15.78
N VAL A 514 -26.04 -1.14 -15.40
CA VAL A 514 -26.59 -2.43 -15.90
C VAL A 514 -28.04 -2.65 -15.45
N THR A 515 -28.41 -2.15 -14.27
CA THR A 515 -29.73 -2.35 -13.67
C THR A 515 -30.78 -1.41 -14.24
N TYR A 516 -30.44 -0.12 -14.38
CA TYR A 516 -31.39 0.93 -14.72
C TYR A 516 -31.30 1.42 -16.17
N GLY A 517 -30.29 0.97 -16.94
CA GLY A 517 -30.13 1.37 -18.34
C GLY A 517 -30.08 2.89 -18.47
N THR A 518 -30.89 3.46 -19.38
CA THR A 518 -30.94 4.91 -19.64
C THR A 518 -31.40 5.76 -18.45
N ALA A 519 -32.03 5.17 -17.43
CA ALA A 519 -32.45 5.89 -16.21
C ALA A 519 -31.37 5.92 -15.11
N PHE A 520 -30.19 5.32 -15.33
CA PHE A 520 -29.20 5.11 -14.26
C PHE A 520 -28.64 6.39 -13.66
N TYR A 521 -28.53 7.47 -14.43
CA TYR A 521 -27.88 8.70 -13.97
C TYR A 521 -28.53 9.26 -12.70
N SER A 522 -29.86 9.21 -12.61
CA SER A 522 -30.61 9.63 -11.42
C SER A 522 -30.24 8.86 -10.14
N HIS A 523 -29.76 7.62 -10.30
CA HIS A 523 -29.26 6.78 -9.22
C HIS A 523 -27.76 6.95 -8.98
N ALA A 524 -26.98 7.26 -10.02
CA ALA A 524 -25.53 7.37 -9.98
C ALA A 524 -25.02 8.75 -9.53
N GLU A 525 -25.74 9.83 -9.81
CA GLU A 525 -25.35 11.21 -9.46
C GLU A 525 -24.95 11.37 -7.98
N PRO A 526 -25.71 10.84 -6.99
CA PRO A 526 -25.32 10.94 -5.59
C PRO A 526 -24.00 10.22 -5.27
N LEU A 527 -23.67 9.15 -6.01
CA LEU A 527 -22.42 8.40 -5.82
C LEU A 527 -21.23 9.22 -6.31
N TYR A 528 -21.31 9.80 -7.52
CA TYR A 528 -20.25 10.67 -8.03
C TYR A 528 -19.98 11.84 -7.09
N ARG A 529 -21.05 12.52 -6.64
CA ARG A 529 -20.94 13.63 -5.69
C ARG A 529 -20.25 13.21 -4.39
N ALA A 530 -20.64 12.07 -3.82
CA ALA A 530 -20.05 11.55 -2.59
C ALA A 530 -18.57 11.18 -2.76
N VAL A 531 -18.20 10.59 -3.90
CA VAL A 531 -16.82 10.22 -4.22
C VAL A 531 -15.94 11.45 -4.39
N VAL A 532 -16.36 12.42 -5.21
CA VAL A 532 -15.64 13.67 -5.45
C VAL A 532 -15.44 14.45 -4.15
N GLN A 533 -16.49 14.61 -3.34
CA GLN A 533 -16.40 15.28 -2.04
C GLN A 533 -15.40 14.58 -1.10
N ARG A 534 -15.37 13.25 -1.10
CA ARG A 534 -14.46 12.50 -0.24
C ARG A 534 -13.01 12.56 -0.74
N CYS A 535 -12.77 12.51 -2.05
CA CYS A 535 -11.45 12.75 -2.63
C CYS A 535 -10.92 14.14 -2.23
N HIS A 536 -11.76 15.16 -2.36
CA HIS A 536 -11.41 16.53 -1.99
C HIS A 536 -11.07 16.66 -0.50
N ALA A 537 -11.92 16.10 0.38
CA ALA A 537 -11.72 16.16 1.83
C ALA A 537 -10.43 15.46 2.29
N GLU A 538 -9.97 14.43 1.57
CA GLU A 538 -8.73 13.71 1.85
C GLU A 538 -7.51 14.26 1.07
N GLY A 539 -7.65 15.38 0.35
CA GLY A 539 -6.57 15.98 -0.43
C GLY A 539 -6.15 15.16 -1.66
N ARG A 540 -6.95 14.19 -2.11
CA ARG A 540 -6.63 13.29 -3.23
C ARG A 540 -7.00 13.93 -4.57
N TYR A 541 -6.38 15.05 -4.91
CA TYR A 541 -6.81 15.87 -6.04
C TYR A 541 -6.63 15.19 -7.42
N LEU A 542 -5.61 14.33 -7.59
CA LEU A 542 -5.47 13.52 -8.81
C LEU A 542 -6.64 12.54 -8.96
N SER A 543 -7.04 11.87 -7.88
CA SER A 543 -8.23 11.01 -7.87
C SER A 543 -9.52 11.82 -8.02
N GLU A 544 -9.60 13.03 -7.45
CA GLU A 544 -10.74 13.93 -7.67
C GLU A 544 -10.91 14.26 -9.16
N MET A 545 -9.81 14.61 -9.85
CA MET A 545 -9.81 14.84 -11.29
C MET A 545 -10.32 13.61 -12.04
N GLN A 546 -9.78 12.42 -11.77
CA GLN A 546 -10.23 11.17 -12.40
C GLN A 546 -11.73 10.93 -12.23
N GLU A 547 -12.23 11.01 -11.00
CA GLU A 547 -13.64 10.75 -10.69
C GLU A 547 -14.58 11.77 -11.33
N ARG A 548 -14.15 13.04 -11.45
CA ARG A 548 -14.88 14.07 -12.19
C ARG A 548 -14.90 13.80 -13.70
N MET A 549 -13.80 13.30 -14.26
CA MET A 549 -13.75 12.93 -15.68
C MET A 549 -14.64 11.74 -16.00
N LEU A 550 -14.68 10.74 -15.10
CA LEU A 550 -15.63 9.62 -15.19
C LEU A 550 -17.08 10.10 -15.10
N TRP A 551 -17.36 11.07 -14.24
CA TRP A 551 -18.69 11.69 -14.15
C TRP A 551 -19.05 12.44 -15.44
N LEU A 552 -18.10 13.18 -16.04
CA LEU A 552 -18.32 13.85 -17.31
C LEU A 552 -18.54 12.88 -18.48
N ASP A 553 -17.77 11.80 -18.56
CA ASP A 553 -17.97 10.77 -19.60
C ASP A 553 -19.36 10.14 -19.49
N SER A 554 -19.84 9.90 -18.26
CA SER A 554 -21.20 9.44 -17.98
C SER A 554 -22.26 10.42 -18.48
N LEU A 555 -22.10 11.72 -18.21
CA LEU A 555 -22.99 12.78 -18.72
C LEU A 555 -23.01 12.88 -20.25
N CYS A 556 -21.90 12.54 -20.89
CA CYS A 556 -21.73 12.60 -22.34
C CYS A 556 -22.03 11.26 -23.04
N SER A 557 -22.35 10.20 -22.31
CA SER A 557 -22.66 8.89 -22.88
C SER A 557 -23.85 8.96 -23.85
N SER A 558 -23.72 8.36 -25.03
CA SER A 558 -24.78 8.33 -26.04
C SER A 558 -26.05 7.60 -25.57
N GLU A 559 -25.96 6.79 -24.52
CA GLU A 559 -27.12 6.13 -23.88
C GLU A 559 -28.02 7.13 -23.15
N ASN A 560 -27.50 8.31 -22.83
CA ASN A 560 -28.23 9.42 -22.22
C ASN A 560 -28.74 10.43 -23.27
N TRP A 561 -28.57 10.14 -24.57
CA TRP A 561 -28.95 11.02 -25.68
C TRP A 561 -30.15 10.42 -26.41
N GLY A 562 -31.19 11.22 -26.60
CA GLY A 562 -32.28 10.88 -27.51
C GLY A 562 -31.83 10.97 -28.97
N PRO A 563 -32.48 10.24 -29.90
CA PRO A 563 -32.11 10.22 -31.33
C PRO A 563 -32.15 11.61 -32.01
N ASP A 564 -32.90 12.56 -31.45
CA ASP A 564 -33.07 13.91 -31.98
C ASP A 564 -32.17 14.97 -31.31
N GLN A 565 -31.25 14.57 -30.42
CA GLN A 565 -30.42 15.50 -29.65
C GLN A 565 -29.03 15.67 -30.29
N GLU A 566 -28.71 16.91 -30.69
CA GLU A 566 -27.40 17.26 -31.25
C GLU A 566 -26.30 17.43 -30.18
N LYS A 567 -26.68 17.63 -28.91
CA LYS A 567 -25.78 17.92 -27.79
C LYS A 567 -26.19 17.15 -26.52
N PRO A 568 -25.24 16.86 -25.61
CA PRO A 568 -25.51 16.11 -24.38
C PRO A 568 -26.42 16.89 -23.43
N PRO A 569 -27.70 16.50 -23.23
CA PRO A 569 -28.65 17.29 -22.46
C PRO A 569 -28.27 17.39 -20.97
N LEU A 570 -27.77 16.30 -20.38
CA LEU A 570 -27.38 16.27 -18.98
C LEU A 570 -26.15 17.13 -18.71
N LEU A 571 -25.20 17.18 -19.65
CA LEU A 571 -24.05 18.09 -19.54
C LEU A 571 -24.51 19.56 -19.63
N LEU A 572 -25.42 19.87 -20.55
CA LEU A 572 -25.96 21.24 -20.68
C LEU A 572 -26.74 21.71 -19.44
N GLN A 573 -27.27 20.77 -18.66
CA GLN A 573 -27.92 21.04 -17.38
C GLN A 573 -26.93 21.23 -16.22
N ASN A 574 -25.69 20.76 -16.37
CA ASN A 574 -24.64 20.82 -15.34
C ASN A 574 -23.32 21.36 -15.93
N PRO A 575 -23.31 22.57 -16.54
CA PRO A 575 -22.13 23.11 -17.22
C PRO A 575 -20.94 23.33 -16.27
N GLU A 576 -21.19 23.59 -14.99
CA GLU A 576 -20.17 23.78 -13.96
C GLU A 576 -19.25 22.56 -13.80
N LEU A 577 -19.75 21.34 -14.06
CA LEU A 577 -18.92 20.14 -13.97
C LEU A 577 -17.81 20.12 -15.01
N LEU A 578 -18.08 20.65 -16.21
CA LEU A 578 -17.06 20.77 -17.25
C LEU A 578 -16.01 21.81 -16.87
N GLU A 579 -16.44 22.95 -16.32
CA GLU A 579 -15.53 24.00 -15.86
C GLU A 579 -14.61 23.50 -14.74
N GLU A 580 -15.18 22.84 -13.72
CA GLU A 580 -14.43 22.29 -12.60
C GLU A 580 -13.43 21.21 -13.04
N ALA A 581 -13.84 20.33 -13.97
CA ALA A 581 -12.95 19.31 -14.50
C ALA A 581 -11.82 19.90 -15.37
N ASP A 582 -12.11 20.91 -16.19
CA ASP A 582 -11.10 21.58 -17.01
C ASP A 582 -10.06 22.34 -16.16
N VAL A 583 -10.49 22.96 -15.06
CA VAL A 583 -9.59 23.59 -14.08
C VAL A 583 -8.65 22.55 -13.44
N LEU A 584 -9.18 21.41 -13.01
CA LEU A 584 -8.36 20.34 -12.44
C LEU A 584 -7.43 19.73 -13.48
N TYR A 585 -7.92 19.49 -14.69
CA TYR A 585 -7.08 19.04 -15.80
C TYR A 585 -5.92 20.01 -16.03
N GLN A 586 -6.17 21.32 -16.13
CA GLN A 586 -5.09 22.28 -16.37
C GLN A 586 -4.05 22.29 -15.25
N LYS A 587 -4.47 22.08 -14.00
CA LYS A 587 -3.57 21.96 -12.85
C LYS A 587 -2.70 20.69 -12.93
N TYR A 588 -3.25 19.59 -13.44
CA TYR A 588 -2.63 18.27 -13.41
C TYR A 588 -2.29 17.68 -14.79
N ARG A 589 -2.30 18.48 -15.86
CA ARG A 589 -2.18 18.03 -17.26
C ARG A 589 -0.91 17.23 -17.60
N VAL A 590 0.14 17.38 -16.80
CA VAL A 590 1.42 16.68 -16.97
C VAL A 590 1.42 15.28 -16.37
N TRP A 591 0.41 14.94 -15.57
CA TRP A 591 0.29 13.63 -14.92
C TRP A 591 -0.23 12.58 -15.91
N PRO A 592 0.23 11.31 -15.84
CA PRO A 592 -0.19 10.25 -16.76
C PRO A 592 -1.71 10.06 -16.78
N GLU A 593 -2.34 10.21 -15.62
CA GLU A 593 -3.78 10.14 -15.43
C GLU A 593 -4.53 11.19 -16.27
N ALA A 594 -3.92 12.34 -16.59
CA ALA A 594 -4.54 13.39 -17.38
C ALA A 594 -4.46 13.16 -18.90
N ILE A 595 -3.57 12.28 -19.37
CA ILE A 595 -3.28 12.12 -20.80
C ILE A 595 -4.53 11.61 -21.54
N GLU A 596 -5.21 10.59 -21.05
CA GLU A 596 -6.45 10.11 -21.67
C GLU A 596 -7.58 11.16 -21.60
N PHE A 597 -7.59 11.99 -20.54
CA PHE A 597 -8.62 12.99 -20.35
C PHE A 597 -8.47 14.19 -21.27
N SER A 598 -7.25 14.49 -21.74
CA SER A 598 -7.05 15.49 -22.79
C SER A 598 -7.89 15.16 -24.05
N LEU A 599 -7.94 13.88 -24.44
CA LEU A 599 -8.74 13.41 -25.58
C LEU A 599 -10.25 13.39 -25.26
N LEU A 600 -10.64 13.02 -24.04
CA LEU A 600 -12.04 13.10 -23.59
C LEU A 600 -12.56 14.54 -23.64
N LEU A 601 -11.87 15.46 -22.98
CA LEU A 601 -12.23 16.88 -22.97
C LEU A 601 -12.19 17.48 -24.38
N SER A 602 -11.19 17.11 -25.19
CA SER A 602 -11.11 17.57 -26.58
C SER A 602 -12.37 17.20 -27.36
N GLY A 603 -12.86 15.96 -27.22
CA GLY A 603 -14.13 15.51 -27.79
C GLY A 603 -15.33 16.29 -27.26
N ILE A 604 -15.43 16.51 -25.95
CA ILE A 604 -16.54 17.26 -25.34
C ILE A 604 -16.58 18.71 -25.84
N TYR A 605 -15.45 19.42 -25.85
CA TYR A 605 -15.39 20.79 -26.35
C TYR A 605 -15.70 20.88 -27.84
N LEU A 606 -15.30 19.88 -28.64
CA LEU A 606 -15.66 19.81 -30.06
C LEU A 606 -17.18 19.68 -30.23
N LEU A 607 -17.82 18.77 -29.49
CA LEU A 607 -19.27 18.58 -29.49
C LEU A 607 -20.04 19.83 -29.08
N LEU A 608 -19.49 20.63 -28.17
CA LEU A 608 -20.09 21.90 -27.75
C LEU A 608 -19.89 23.04 -28.76
N GLY A 609 -19.02 22.85 -29.76
CA GLY A 609 -18.70 23.83 -30.80
C GLY A 609 -17.47 24.69 -30.50
N ASN A 610 -16.70 24.37 -29.46
CA ASN A 610 -15.46 25.08 -29.09
C ASN A 610 -14.24 24.40 -29.74
N GLN A 611 -14.05 24.66 -31.04
CA GLN A 611 -12.95 24.08 -31.81
C GLN A 611 -11.57 24.48 -31.30
N GLU A 612 -11.40 25.74 -30.83
CA GLU A 612 -10.12 26.24 -30.35
C GLU A 612 -9.65 25.47 -29.11
N ARG A 613 -10.51 25.34 -28.10
CA ARG A 613 -10.19 24.59 -26.88
C ARG A 613 -9.99 23.11 -27.17
N SER A 614 -10.83 22.53 -28.02
CA SER A 614 -10.69 21.14 -28.46
C SER A 614 -9.32 20.88 -29.10
N ARG A 615 -8.86 21.77 -29.98
CA ARG A 615 -7.56 21.67 -30.64
C ARG A 615 -6.40 21.81 -29.65
N GLN A 616 -6.51 22.71 -28.67
CA GLN A 616 -5.51 22.87 -27.62
C GLN A 616 -5.34 21.57 -26.83
N LEU A 617 -6.43 20.93 -26.42
CA LEU A 617 -6.40 19.69 -25.65
C LEU A 617 -5.87 18.50 -26.47
N LEU A 618 -6.17 18.45 -27.78
CA LEU A 618 -5.56 17.47 -28.68
C LEU A 618 -4.05 17.69 -28.80
N GLN A 619 -3.60 18.96 -28.79
CA GLN A 619 -2.17 19.27 -28.80
C GLN A 619 -1.48 18.83 -27.49
N ASP A 620 -2.14 18.99 -26.34
CA ASP A 620 -1.62 18.47 -25.06
C ASP A 620 -1.36 16.95 -25.13
N PHE A 621 -2.27 16.17 -25.75
CA PHE A 621 -2.05 14.74 -25.98
C PHE A 621 -0.81 14.48 -26.84
N LEU A 622 -0.69 15.19 -27.97
CA LEU A 622 0.43 15.03 -28.90
C LEU A 622 1.78 15.39 -28.24
N ASP A 623 1.78 16.41 -27.38
CA ASP A 623 2.97 16.86 -26.67
C ASP A 623 3.41 15.87 -25.56
N SER A 624 2.51 15.00 -25.10
CA SER A 624 2.83 13.95 -24.11
C SER A 624 3.75 12.84 -24.64
N ARG A 625 3.83 12.68 -25.97
CA ARG A 625 4.61 11.62 -26.66
C ARG A 625 4.23 10.18 -26.27
N VAL A 626 3.11 9.99 -25.59
CA VAL A 626 2.54 8.65 -25.35
C VAL A 626 1.88 8.17 -26.63
N ASP A 627 2.19 6.96 -27.05
CA ASP A 627 1.61 6.41 -28.27
C ASP A 627 0.13 6.06 -28.08
N ILE A 628 -0.69 6.33 -29.09
CA ILE A 628 -2.13 6.06 -29.05
C ILE A 628 -2.45 4.56 -28.83
N HIS A 629 -1.56 3.64 -29.20
CA HIS A 629 -1.69 2.19 -29.00
C HIS A 629 -1.64 1.76 -27.53
N ILE A 630 -1.24 2.64 -26.61
CA ILE A 630 -1.33 2.40 -25.16
C ILE A 630 -2.79 2.31 -24.70
N PHE A 631 -3.68 3.04 -25.38
CA PHE A 631 -5.07 3.22 -24.95
C PHE A 631 -6.04 2.22 -25.58
N ALA A 632 -7.23 2.14 -24.99
CA ALA A 632 -8.31 1.28 -25.46
C ALA A 632 -8.82 1.70 -26.85
N ALA A 633 -9.29 0.74 -27.65
CA ALA A 633 -9.76 0.95 -29.03
C ALA A 633 -10.74 2.12 -29.21
N TRP A 634 -11.68 2.31 -28.27
CA TRP A 634 -12.65 3.40 -28.33
C TRP A 634 -12.00 4.79 -28.22
N LEU A 635 -10.92 4.92 -27.44
CA LEU A 635 -10.19 6.18 -27.31
C LEU A 635 -9.33 6.44 -28.55
N ARG A 636 -8.77 5.38 -29.16
CA ARG A 636 -8.06 5.46 -30.44
C ARG A 636 -8.97 5.95 -31.56
N MET A 637 -10.19 5.42 -31.64
CA MET A 637 -11.23 5.93 -32.56
C MET A 637 -11.50 7.42 -32.35
N ARG A 638 -11.69 7.84 -31.10
CA ARG A 638 -11.92 9.25 -30.77
C ARG A 638 -10.74 10.12 -31.21
N TYR A 639 -9.51 9.68 -30.96
CA TYR A 639 -8.29 10.37 -31.40
C TYR A 639 -8.25 10.54 -32.93
N TYR A 640 -8.50 9.48 -33.70
CA TYR A 640 -8.49 9.59 -35.16
C TYR A 640 -9.59 10.51 -35.70
N HIS A 641 -10.79 10.50 -35.11
CA HIS A 641 -11.82 11.48 -35.44
C HIS A 641 -11.40 12.91 -35.11
N LEU A 642 -10.81 13.14 -33.93
CA LEU A 642 -10.30 14.47 -33.56
C LEU A 642 -9.23 14.95 -34.56
N LEU A 643 -8.33 14.08 -35.02
CA LEU A 643 -7.36 14.43 -36.05
C LEU A 643 -8.03 14.83 -37.38
N GLN A 644 -9.08 14.12 -37.80
CA GLN A 644 -9.83 14.46 -39.02
C GLN A 644 -10.50 15.83 -38.90
N GLU A 645 -11.22 16.05 -37.80
CA GLU A 645 -11.98 17.29 -37.55
C GLU A 645 -11.07 18.52 -37.41
N HIS A 646 -9.86 18.34 -36.88
CA HIS A 646 -8.86 19.40 -36.74
C HIS A 646 -7.90 19.52 -37.94
N GLY A 647 -8.14 18.79 -39.04
CA GLY A 647 -7.36 18.89 -40.27
C GLY A 647 -5.92 18.39 -40.15
N MET A 648 -5.69 17.33 -39.36
CA MET A 648 -4.40 16.66 -39.17
C MET A 648 -4.40 15.19 -39.66
N PRO A 649 -4.87 14.89 -40.90
CA PRO A 649 -4.99 13.52 -41.39
C PRO A 649 -3.64 12.81 -41.65
N ASP A 650 -2.55 13.57 -41.68
CA ASP A 650 -1.18 13.08 -41.81
C ASP A 650 -0.67 12.36 -40.56
N LYS A 651 -1.29 12.60 -39.39
CA LYS A 651 -0.97 11.96 -38.11
C LYS A 651 -1.76 10.67 -37.86
N ILE A 652 -2.62 10.27 -38.80
CA ILE A 652 -3.44 9.06 -38.68
C ILE A 652 -2.62 7.84 -39.08
N ASP A 653 -2.48 6.88 -38.15
CA ASP A 653 -2.11 5.52 -38.51
C ASP A 653 -3.31 4.86 -39.20
N TYR A 654 -3.32 4.86 -40.53
CA TYR A 654 -4.42 4.30 -41.31
C TYR A 654 -4.59 2.79 -41.14
N ALA A 655 -3.51 2.05 -40.82
CA ALA A 655 -3.59 0.61 -40.60
C ALA A 655 -4.28 0.32 -39.27
N ASP A 656 -4.02 1.11 -38.22
CA ASP A 656 -4.77 1.03 -36.98
C ASP A 656 -6.20 1.56 -37.12
N PHE A 657 -6.39 2.73 -37.74
CA PHE A 657 -7.71 3.33 -37.94
C PHE A 657 -8.68 2.37 -38.65
N GLN A 658 -8.26 1.70 -39.72
CA GLN A 658 -9.10 0.70 -40.40
C GLN A 658 -9.45 -0.50 -39.50
N ARG A 659 -8.53 -0.93 -38.63
CA ARG A 659 -8.80 -2.00 -37.66
C ARG A 659 -9.82 -1.55 -36.63
N VAL A 660 -9.69 -0.36 -36.06
CA VAL A 660 -10.63 0.09 -35.01
C VAL A 660 -11.98 0.53 -35.57
N ASP A 661 -12.04 1.11 -36.77
CA ASP A 661 -13.29 1.55 -37.44
C ASP A 661 -14.16 0.37 -37.88
N SER A 662 -13.55 -0.68 -38.44
CA SER A 662 -14.27 -1.91 -38.82
C SER A 662 -14.94 -2.61 -37.63
N ALA A 663 -14.39 -2.48 -36.42
CA ALA A 663 -15.03 -2.98 -35.19
C ALA A 663 -16.16 -2.05 -34.71
N ALA A 664 -16.00 -0.73 -34.84
CA ALA A 664 -16.99 0.27 -34.42
C ALA A 664 -18.27 0.24 -35.27
N GLN A 665 -18.15 0.15 -36.60
CA GLN A 665 -19.30 0.07 -37.51
C GLN A 665 -20.17 -1.17 -37.25
N VAL A 666 -19.52 -2.28 -36.89
CA VAL A 666 -20.19 -3.54 -36.58
C VAL A 666 -20.85 -3.51 -35.18
N SER A 667 -20.25 -2.80 -34.21
CA SER A 667 -20.84 -2.60 -32.87
C SER A 667 -22.04 -1.65 -32.90
N MET A 668 -21.98 -0.54 -33.65
CA MET A 668 -23.08 0.42 -33.83
C MET A 668 -24.32 -0.20 -34.47
N GLN A 669 -24.17 -0.97 -35.56
CA GLN A 669 -25.29 -1.68 -36.20
C GLN A 669 -26.03 -2.62 -35.25
N MET A 670 -25.37 -3.12 -34.19
CA MET A 670 -25.99 -3.98 -33.19
C MET A 670 -26.59 -3.23 -32.00
N LYS A 671 -26.07 -2.07 -31.60
CA LYS A 671 -26.76 -1.22 -30.59
C LYS A 671 -28.16 -0.87 -31.09
N ASP A 672 -28.29 -0.54 -32.37
CA ASP A 672 -29.57 -0.29 -33.03
C ASP A 672 -30.47 -1.55 -33.05
N HIS A 673 -29.89 -2.73 -33.31
CA HIS A 673 -30.65 -3.98 -33.32
C HIS A 673 -31.10 -4.44 -31.92
N ARG A 674 -30.29 -4.16 -30.87
CA ARG A 674 -30.60 -4.47 -29.47
C ARG A 674 -31.63 -3.50 -28.88
N LEU A 675 -31.56 -2.22 -29.23
CA LEU A 675 -32.61 -1.23 -28.92
C LEU A 675 -33.94 -1.62 -29.57
N ALA A 676 -33.92 -2.10 -30.82
CA ALA A 676 -35.13 -2.57 -31.49
C ALA A 676 -35.77 -3.81 -30.82
N ASN A 677 -34.97 -4.69 -30.21
CA ASN A 677 -35.48 -5.85 -29.48
C ASN A 677 -35.86 -5.54 -28.02
N ALA A 678 -35.22 -4.58 -27.38
CA ALA A 678 -35.58 -4.14 -26.02
C ALA A 678 -36.84 -3.25 -25.99
N VAL A 679 -37.26 -2.71 -27.13
CA VAL A 679 -38.53 -1.98 -27.30
C VAL A 679 -39.67 -2.92 -27.73
N SER A 680 -39.38 -4.18 -28.06
CA SER A 680 -40.36 -5.20 -28.46
C SER A 680 -40.67 -6.26 -27.40
N GLU A 681 -39.99 -6.23 -26.25
CA GLU A 681 -40.31 -6.94 -24.99
C GLU A 681 -40.80 -5.96 -23.93
#